data_AF-A0A1H7ECM5-F1
#
_entry.id   AF-A0A1H7ECM5-F1
#
_cell.length_a   1.000
_cell.length_b   1.000
_cell.length_c   1.000
_cell.angle_alpha   90.00
_cell.angle_beta   90.00
_cell.angle_gamma   90.00
#
_symmetry.space_group_name_H-M   'P 1'
#
loop_
_entity.id
_entity.type
_entity.pdbx_description
1 polymer ?
#
loop_
_entity_poly.entity_id
_entity_poly.type
_entity_poly.pdbx_seq_one_letter_code
_entity_poly.pdbx_strand_id
1 'polypeptide(L)'
;MRMTRYLTGCGLAALLAACGGGGEGAGGGLPLASGSGNAAPNTQAAAPAPALVKAKAAQGTQGTQDIADARNGTYRVYAANGTQQQLTVDFDAGSYTMTDSPNLPESGTFGEDFTEPGTYVFASGRVTTAANTSRFRVTADAIVGAFPFATAYASPVAYAAQPFVAAREFVATAALLDGTYNRFSVTRSPGNAQDSAILSMRLSGSGTVLEICNDAVIYKIDLCPAASKRTYAVASGTDDTWVGTNVANAGDVANFRMARIGGQNVYLAGGVSTAPAVQFMRIGLPESSSWPATRGVGASTTGSWGSNLIDSANSVRTSTGTDGTYASLAMPVGGTFALQPEGIRGVNSGGTSRYFAMQGGALSVLVGSRNPNTQGYLQLNLIDTGAAPDARNGRYKVYASNGTRQALALNLDSKRYEMTDETGTAASGSFAEDAAEAGSFVFDSARIASPVNTARFRLAADTVVGSFPFAVAQVTPVSYGVRPFVASRALVKTQAALDGVYNRLGVNLTAAGGDSSITQIQVASGGTALYLCNNSTIYRIDTCPAATLLTYTVSPGASVDTWNIVNVSNPADRGSFAIARVGNENVYLSAGIVPSTPTTSVFRIGLAERATWPAVTARGGATNGSWGGTAIDASGYARTQVLPGGATGTFSATLGSMGAVGPVNMRAASFGTAFHFASQGSKLFAMVGSRNPATAGALEIGLID
;
A
#
# COMPACT_ATOMS: atom_id res chain seq x y z
N MET A 1 42.69 -9.48 22.61
CA MET A 1 42.92 -10.47 23.70
C MET A 1 42.57 -9.81 25.03
N ARG A 2 41.88 -10.52 25.95
CA ARG A 2 41.69 -10.23 27.40
C ARG A 2 41.11 -8.83 27.78
N MET A 3 40.18 -8.68 28.73
CA MET A 3 39.46 -9.67 29.56
C MET A 3 38.10 -9.13 30.09
N THR A 4 37.31 -10.06 30.64
CA THR A 4 36.06 -9.99 31.45
C THR A 4 35.89 -8.78 32.38
N ARG A 5 34.69 -8.23 32.71
CA ARG A 5 33.34 -8.77 33.13
C ARG A 5 33.28 -9.51 34.47
N TYR A 6 32.71 -8.89 35.52
CA TYR A 6 31.67 -9.38 36.47
C TYR A 6 31.08 -8.11 37.16
N LEU A 7 29.84 -7.93 37.68
CA LEU A 7 28.61 -8.68 38.07
C LEU A 7 28.39 -8.90 39.59
N THR A 8 27.23 -8.41 40.09
CA THR A 8 26.55 -8.65 41.40
C THR A 8 27.29 -8.23 42.71
N GLY A 9 26.59 -7.84 43.79
CA GLY A 9 25.14 -7.62 43.98
C GLY A 9 24.73 -7.31 45.43
N CYS A 10 23.45 -6.94 45.63
CA CYS A 10 22.61 -6.90 46.84
C CYS A 10 23.18 -6.49 48.23
N GLY A 11 22.51 -5.51 48.85
CA GLY A 11 22.39 -5.37 50.31
C GLY A 11 20.95 -4.97 50.67
N LEU A 12 20.30 -5.65 51.63
CA LEU A 12 18.86 -5.51 51.90
C LEU A 12 18.48 -5.77 53.37
N ALA A 13 17.84 -4.78 54.01
CA ALA A 13 17.04 -4.86 55.23
C ALA A 13 16.06 -3.65 55.21
N ALA A 14 14.75 -3.71 55.48
CA ALA A 14 13.98 -4.36 56.56
C ALA A 14 14.27 -3.69 57.93
N LEU A 15 13.31 -3.30 58.79
CA LEU A 15 11.95 -3.76 59.16
C LEU A 15 11.08 -2.53 59.61
N LEU A 16 9.77 -2.51 59.93
CA LEU A 16 8.62 -3.46 59.96
C LEU A 16 7.27 -2.69 60.11
N ALA A 17 6.14 -3.32 59.72
CA ALA A 17 4.77 -3.16 60.25
C ALA A 17 3.99 -1.82 60.03
N ALA A 18 2.64 -1.76 60.12
CA ALA A 18 1.67 -2.77 60.59
C ALA A 18 0.29 -2.73 59.86
N CYS A 19 -0.40 -3.88 59.87
CA CYS A 19 -1.86 -4.17 59.77
C CYS A 19 -2.81 -3.38 58.82
N GLY A 20 -3.76 -4.02 58.11
CA GLY A 20 -3.98 -5.46 57.90
C GLY A 20 -5.45 -5.85 57.59
N GLY A 21 -5.65 -6.88 56.75
CA GLY A 21 -6.89 -7.68 56.60
C GLY A 21 -8.07 -7.01 55.85
N GLY A 22 -8.79 -7.66 54.93
CA GLY A 22 -8.68 -9.01 54.35
C GLY A 22 -9.93 -9.87 54.59
N GLY A 23 -10.58 -10.36 53.54
CA GLY A 23 -11.74 -11.25 53.62
C GLY A 23 -12.47 -11.43 52.28
N GLU A 24 -12.69 -12.67 51.85
CA GLU A 24 -13.36 -13.06 50.61
C GLU A 24 -14.82 -13.46 50.87
N GLY A 25 -15.65 -13.55 49.81
CA GLY A 25 -17.00 -14.12 49.92
C GLY A 25 -17.77 -14.10 48.60
N ALA A 26 -18.33 -15.25 48.22
CA ALA A 26 -19.13 -15.43 47.00
C ALA A 26 -20.59 -15.82 47.33
N GLY A 27 -21.51 -15.61 46.39
CA GLY A 27 -22.90 -16.09 46.48
C GLY A 27 -23.86 -15.31 45.60
N GLY A 28 -24.49 -15.98 44.63
CA GLY A 28 -25.51 -15.38 43.77
C GLY A 28 -26.93 -15.48 44.33
N GLY A 29 -27.89 -14.83 43.66
CA GLY A 29 -29.32 -14.98 43.98
C GLY A 29 -30.21 -13.93 43.31
N LEU A 30 -31.01 -14.35 42.32
CA LEU A 30 -32.24 -13.64 41.95
C LEU A 30 -33.33 -13.95 42.99
N PRO A 31 -34.33 -13.06 43.15
CA PRO A 31 -35.62 -13.38 42.53
C PRO A 31 -36.34 -12.18 41.91
N LEU A 32 -37.33 -12.47 41.06
CA LEU A 32 -38.36 -11.52 40.65
C LEU A 32 -39.44 -11.41 41.74
N ALA A 33 -40.07 -10.24 41.85
CA ALA A 33 -41.39 -10.06 42.45
C ALA A 33 -42.14 -8.94 41.70
N SER A 34 -43.48 -8.92 41.77
CA SER A 34 -44.33 -8.19 40.81
C SER A 34 -45.56 -7.54 41.43
N GLY A 35 -46.00 -6.42 40.82
CA GLY A 35 -47.24 -5.70 41.13
C GLY A 35 -47.17 -4.79 42.37
N SER A 36 -48.11 -3.86 42.60
CA SER A 36 -49.10 -3.20 41.72
C SER A 36 -49.94 -2.25 42.60
N GLY A 37 -50.09 -0.96 42.25
CA GLY A 37 -50.90 -0.03 43.04
C GLY A 37 -51.08 1.33 42.37
N ASN A 38 -52.34 1.80 42.26
CA ASN A 38 -52.71 2.97 41.47
C ASN A 38 -52.73 4.27 42.28
N ALA A 39 -52.18 5.36 41.72
CA ALA A 39 -52.73 6.72 41.80
C ALA A 39 -52.09 7.63 40.72
N ALA A 40 -52.86 8.57 40.16
CA ALA A 40 -52.48 9.55 39.13
C ALA A 40 -53.34 10.83 39.32
N PRO A 41 -53.19 11.94 38.56
CA PRO A 41 -52.31 12.19 37.41
C PRO A 41 -51.61 13.59 37.37
N ASN A 42 -50.94 13.87 36.22
CA ASN A 42 -50.63 15.21 35.63
C ASN A 42 -49.56 16.10 36.31
N THR A 43 -48.70 16.86 35.61
CA THR A 43 -48.36 17.06 34.16
C THR A 43 -46.81 17.11 34.03
N GLN A 44 -46.10 17.14 32.90
CA GLN A 44 -46.37 17.39 31.47
C GLN A 44 -45.65 16.34 30.59
N ALA A 45 -46.11 16.13 29.35
CA ALA A 45 -45.50 15.19 28.40
C ALA A 45 -44.80 15.91 27.23
N ALA A 46 -43.71 15.31 26.72
CA ALA A 46 -43.02 15.80 25.53
C ALA A 46 -43.81 15.49 24.24
N ALA A 47 -43.76 16.39 23.26
CA ALA A 47 -44.34 16.19 21.93
C ALA A 47 -43.42 15.31 21.04
N PRO A 48 -43.97 14.56 20.07
CA PRO A 48 -43.34 13.33 19.58
C PRO A 48 -42.61 13.45 18.23
N ALA A 49 -41.90 12.38 17.86
CA ALA A 49 -41.37 12.18 16.51
C ALA A 49 -42.49 12.12 15.45
N PRO A 50 -42.30 12.68 14.24
CA PRO A 50 -43.30 12.67 13.17
C PRO A 50 -43.48 11.26 12.58
N ALA A 51 -44.74 10.89 12.32
CA ALA A 51 -45.12 9.58 11.80
C ALA A 51 -45.11 9.48 10.27
N LEU A 52 -45.06 8.24 9.77
CA LEU A 52 -45.11 7.87 8.35
C LEU A 52 -46.31 8.47 7.61
N VAL A 53 -46.05 9.22 6.52
CA VAL A 53 -47.07 9.54 5.52
C VAL A 53 -47.26 8.32 4.61
N LYS A 54 -48.48 7.76 4.56
CA LYS A 54 -48.79 6.64 3.68
C LYS A 54 -48.77 7.07 2.20
N ALA A 55 -47.95 6.40 1.40
CA ALA A 55 -47.99 6.52 -0.05
C ALA A 55 -49.34 6.04 -0.61
N LYS A 56 -49.83 6.70 -1.67
CA LYS A 56 -51.08 6.36 -2.34
C LYS A 56 -50.82 5.22 -3.33
N ALA A 57 -51.33 4.03 -3.04
CA ALA A 57 -51.06 2.84 -3.85
C ALA A 57 -51.67 2.94 -5.25
N ALA A 58 -50.82 2.77 -6.27
CA ALA A 58 -51.21 2.36 -7.61
C ALA A 58 -50.60 0.97 -7.85
N GLN A 59 -51.42 -0.02 -8.23
CA GLN A 59 -50.97 -1.39 -8.44
C GLN A 59 -50.55 -1.61 -9.90
N GLY A 60 -49.58 -2.52 -10.11
CA GLY A 60 -49.45 -3.23 -11.38
C GLY A 60 -48.26 -2.88 -12.26
N THR A 61 -47.04 -3.26 -11.84
CA THR A 61 -46.23 -4.29 -12.52
C THR A 61 -45.03 -4.62 -11.62
N GLN A 62 -44.80 -5.90 -11.31
CA GLN A 62 -43.59 -6.32 -10.57
C GLN A 62 -42.41 -6.48 -11.52
N GLY A 63 -41.67 -5.39 -11.74
CA GLY A 63 -40.23 -5.48 -11.91
C GLY A 63 -39.56 -5.46 -10.53
N THR A 64 -38.43 -6.14 -10.37
CA THR A 64 -37.51 -5.84 -9.27
C THR A 64 -36.93 -4.45 -9.53
N GLN A 65 -37.46 -3.44 -8.85
CA GLN A 65 -36.82 -2.14 -8.78
C GLN A 65 -35.61 -2.30 -7.84
N ASP A 66 -34.45 -2.58 -8.44
CA ASP A 66 -33.18 -2.48 -7.73
C ASP A 66 -33.06 -1.05 -7.18
N ILE A 67 -32.78 -0.95 -5.88
CA ILE A 67 -32.59 0.34 -5.22
C ILE A 67 -31.22 0.84 -5.65
N ALA A 68 -31.21 1.67 -6.70
CA ALA A 68 -29.99 2.26 -7.27
C ALA A 68 -29.08 2.81 -6.17
N ASP A 69 -27.78 2.55 -6.29
CA ASP A 69 -26.83 2.77 -5.19
C ASP A 69 -26.89 4.23 -4.69
N ALA A 70 -27.02 4.41 -3.38
CA ALA A 70 -27.14 5.73 -2.76
C ALA A 70 -25.90 6.64 -2.99
N ARG A 71 -24.79 6.09 -3.48
CA ARG A 71 -23.56 6.80 -3.88
C ARG A 71 -23.57 7.28 -5.34
N ASN A 72 -24.60 6.95 -6.11
CA ASN A 72 -24.78 7.41 -7.48
C ASN A 72 -25.03 8.93 -7.57
N GLY A 73 -24.83 9.48 -8.76
CA GLY A 73 -25.18 10.84 -9.11
C GLY A 73 -23.98 11.79 -9.17
N THR A 74 -24.26 13.08 -8.96
CA THR A 74 -23.40 14.15 -9.44
C THR A 74 -22.83 14.98 -8.30
N TYR A 75 -21.51 15.09 -8.25
CA TYR A 75 -20.73 15.75 -7.20
C TYR A 75 -19.97 16.95 -7.79
N ARG A 76 -19.88 18.05 -7.02
CA ARG A 76 -19.13 19.25 -7.37
C ARG A 76 -17.70 19.14 -6.83
N VAL A 77 -16.72 19.14 -7.72
CA VAL A 77 -15.32 18.79 -7.47
C VAL A 77 -14.47 20.03 -7.20
N TYR A 78 -13.57 19.93 -6.22
CA TYR A 78 -12.57 20.93 -5.85
C TYR A 78 -11.19 20.27 -5.84
N ALA A 79 -10.42 20.48 -6.92
CA ALA A 79 -9.14 19.80 -7.15
C ALA A 79 -7.93 20.69 -6.79
N ALA A 80 -6.81 20.08 -6.38
CA ALA A 80 -5.61 20.78 -5.96
C ALA A 80 -4.80 21.46 -7.10
N ASN A 81 -5.20 21.28 -8.36
CA ASN A 81 -4.77 22.15 -9.47
C ASN A 81 -5.48 23.53 -9.46
N GLY A 82 -6.48 23.71 -8.59
CA GLY A 82 -7.27 24.93 -8.45
C GLY A 82 -8.46 25.04 -9.41
N THR A 83 -8.88 23.94 -10.05
CA THR A 83 -10.12 23.90 -10.83
C THR A 83 -11.33 23.55 -9.96
N GLN A 84 -12.50 24.06 -10.35
CA GLN A 84 -13.80 23.50 -9.94
C GLN A 84 -14.35 22.68 -11.11
N GLN A 85 -14.84 21.47 -10.87
CA GLN A 85 -15.32 20.55 -11.92
C GLN A 85 -16.60 19.83 -11.47
N GLN A 86 -17.12 18.93 -12.32
CA GLN A 86 -18.25 18.06 -12.01
C GLN A 86 -17.84 16.60 -12.22
N LEU A 87 -18.16 15.74 -11.24
CA LEU A 87 -17.97 14.30 -11.29
C LEU A 87 -19.33 13.62 -11.15
N THR A 88 -19.78 12.94 -12.20
CA THR A 88 -20.91 12.00 -12.14
C THR A 88 -20.36 10.60 -11.95
N VAL A 89 -20.93 9.84 -11.01
CA VAL A 89 -20.61 8.43 -10.77
C VAL A 89 -21.87 7.56 -10.78
N ASP A 90 -21.71 6.36 -11.27
CA ASP A 90 -22.69 5.28 -11.29
C ASP A 90 -21.99 4.02 -10.77
N PHE A 91 -22.33 3.57 -9.56
CA PHE A 91 -21.80 2.39 -8.91
C PHE A 91 -22.46 1.09 -9.41
N ASP A 92 -23.69 1.17 -9.93
CA ASP A 92 -24.41 0.02 -10.47
C ASP A 92 -23.83 -0.38 -11.84
N ALA A 93 -23.45 0.62 -12.66
CA ALA A 93 -22.72 0.43 -13.92
C ALA A 93 -21.18 0.44 -13.77
N GLY A 94 -20.65 0.79 -12.60
CA GLY A 94 -19.20 0.94 -12.36
C GLY A 94 -18.55 1.98 -13.28
N SER A 95 -19.20 3.12 -13.52
CA SER A 95 -18.80 4.12 -14.52
C SER A 95 -18.79 5.55 -13.98
N TYR A 96 -17.96 6.41 -14.58
CA TYR A 96 -17.83 7.81 -14.20
C TYR A 96 -17.77 8.76 -15.42
N THR A 97 -18.04 10.04 -15.18
CA THR A 97 -17.72 11.15 -16.07
C THR A 97 -17.21 12.35 -15.28
N MET A 98 -16.04 12.87 -15.63
CA MET A 98 -15.36 14.01 -14.99
C MET A 98 -15.12 15.13 -16.01
N THR A 99 -15.59 16.35 -15.74
CA THR A 99 -15.44 17.50 -16.66
C THR A 99 -14.15 18.31 -16.42
N ASP A 100 -13.04 17.89 -17.04
CA ASP A 100 -11.76 18.61 -16.90
C ASP A 100 -11.71 19.89 -17.73
N SER A 101 -10.90 20.86 -17.30
CA SER A 101 -10.70 22.13 -18.01
C SER A 101 -10.13 21.86 -19.42
N PRO A 102 -10.81 22.23 -20.53
CA PRO A 102 -11.84 23.27 -20.66
C PRO A 102 -13.28 22.72 -20.82
N ASN A 103 -13.85 22.14 -19.76
CA ASN A 103 -15.15 21.45 -19.76
C ASN A 103 -15.23 20.24 -20.72
N LEU A 104 -14.10 19.58 -20.99
CA LEU A 104 -14.07 18.34 -21.77
C LEU A 104 -14.30 17.13 -20.84
N PRO A 105 -15.35 16.32 -21.05
CA PRO A 105 -15.60 15.14 -20.25
C PRO A 105 -14.54 14.05 -20.51
N GLU A 106 -13.89 13.58 -19.46
CA GLU A 106 -13.30 12.24 -19.40
C GLU A 106 -14.37 11.28 -18.87
N SER A 107 -14.69 10.23 -19.62
CA SER A 107 -15.57 9.15 -19.15
C SER A 107 -14.82 7.82 -19.18
N GLY A 108 -15.16 6.91 -18.26
CA GLY A 108 -14.52 5.62 -18.13
C GLY A 108 -15.20 4.74 -17.07
N THR A 109 -14.59 3.60 -16.77
CA THR A 109 -15.05 2.70 -15.71
C THR A 109 -14.25 2.90 -14.41
N PHE A 110 -14.78 2.40 -13.31
CA PHE A 110 -14.03 2.20 -12.07
C PHE A 110 -14.36 0.84 -11.45
N GLY A 111 -13.46 0.33 -10.62
CA GLY A 111 -13.68 -0.87 -9.81
C GLY A 111 -13.09 -0.69 -8.41
N GLU A 112 -13.51 -1.51 -7.44
CA GLU A 112 -12.88 -1.54 -6.12
C GLU A 112 -11.41 -1.95 -6.25
N ASP A 113 -10.50 -1.30 -5.51
CA ASP A 113 -9.15 -1.84 -5.35
C ASP A 113 -9.23 -3.10 -4.50
N PHE A 114 -9.08 -4.24 -5.16
CA PHE A 114 -8.91 -5.56 -4.58
C PHE A 114 -8.03 -5.59 -3.32
N THR A 115 -7.00 -4.74 -3.24
CA THR A 115 -6.02 -4.69 -2.14
C THR A 115 -6.31 -3.62 -1.06
N GLU A 116 -7.28 -2.74 -1.27
CA GLU A 116 -7.69 -1.72 -0.30
C GLU A 116 -9.23 -1.52 -0.33
N PRO A 117 -10.01 -2.36 0.40
CA PRO A 117 -11.47 -2.32 0.37
C PRO A 117 -12.06 -0.93 0.62
N GLY A 118 -13.12 -0.59 -0.09
CA GLY A 118 -13.73 0.74 -0.07
C GLY A 118 -12.95 1.85 -0.78
N THR A 119 -11.72 1.58 -1.28
CA THR A 119 -11.06 2.39 -2.31
C THR A 119 -11.51 1.91 -3.69
N TYR A 120 -11.74 2.85 -4.61
CA TYR A 120 -12.08 2.61 -6.01
C TYR A 120 -11.00 3.21 -6.92
N VAL A 121 -10.75 2.60 -8.08
CA VAL A 121 -9.69 2.97 -9.03
C VAL A 121 -10.32 3.44 -10.34
N PHE A 122 -9.97 4.64 -10.80
CA PHE A 122 -10.43 5.16 -12.10
C PHE A 122 -9.65 4.55 -13.26
N ALA A 123 -10.35 3.99 -14.25
CA ALA A 123 -9.78 3.62 -15.54
C ALA A 123 -9.89 4.80 -16.52
N SER A 124 -8.88 5.68 -16.50
CA SER A 124 -8.74 6.82 -17.43
C SER A 124 -7.56 6.60 -18.38
N GLY A 125 -7.73 6.95 -19.66
CA GLY A 125 -6.65 6.92 -20.66
C GLY A 125 -5.53 7.93 -20.40
N ARG A 126 -5.73 8.87 -19.47
CA ARG A 126 -4.73 9.86 -19.04
C ARG A 126 -3.72 9.31 -18.04
N VAL A 127 -3.93 8.10 -17.51
CA VAL A 127 -2.99 7.45 -16.57
C VAL A 127 -1.85 6.78 -17.35
N THR A 128 -0.77 7.52 -17.55
CA THR A 128 0.46 7.04 -18.21
C THR A 128 1.54 6.55 -17.24
N THR A 129 1.23 6.52 -15.94
CA THR A 129 2.18 6.23 -14.85
C THR A 129 2.25 4.75 -14.49
N ALA A 130 3.43 4.29 -14.03
CA ALA A 130 3.69 2.87 -13.75
C ALA A 130 2.78 2.27 -12.66
N ALA A 131 2.26 3.10 -11.75
CA ALA A 131 1.14 2.76 -10.88
C ALA A 131 -0.02 3.73 -11.11
N ASN A 132 -1.24 3.20 -11.09
CA ASN A 132 -2.46 4.01 -11.11
C ASN A 132 -2.80 4.48 -9.67
N THR A 133 -2.45 5.73 -9.37
CA THR A 133 -2.82 6.42 -8.13
C THR A 133 -4.10 7.27 -8.27
N SER A 134 -4.77 7.22 -9.43
CA SER A 134 -6.05 7.87 -9.69
C SER A 134 -7.18 7.05 -9.09
N ARG A 135 -7.48 7.35 -7.82
CA ARG A 135 -8.30 6.53 -6.94
C ARG A 135 -9.20 7.40 -6.09
N PHE A 136 -10.25 6.84 -5.51
CA PHE A 136 -11.17 7.57 -4.64
C PHE A 136 -11.77 6.71 -3.54
N ARG A 137 -12.25 7.36 -2.49
CA ARG A 137 -13.13 6.80 -1.46
C ARG A 137 -14.38 7.65 -1.33
N VAL A 138 -15.46 7.02 -0.90
CA VAL A 138 -16.79 7.66 -0.80
C VAL A 138 -17.32 7.56 0.62
N THR A 139 -17.88 8.67 1.11
CA THR A 139 -18.83 8.72 2.22
C THR A 139 -20.16 9.25 1.67
N ALA A 140 -21.26 9.19 2.43
CA ALA A 140 -22.64 9.35 1.96
C ALA A 140 -22.80 10.41 0.84
N ASP A 141 -22.34 11.65 1.09
CA ASP A 141 -22.54 12.78 0.18
C ASP A 141 -21.23 13.47 -0.26
N ALA A 142 -20.09 12.77 -0.12
CA ALA A 142 -18.79 13.26 -0.57
C ALA A 142 -17.82 12.16 -1.04
N ILE A 143 -16.98 12.53 -2.02
CA ILE A 143 -15.91 11.72 -2.58
C ILE A 143 -14.57 12.41 -2.30
N VAL A 144 -13.57 11.66 -1.82
CA VAL A 144 -12.19 12.15 -1.69
C VAL A 144 -11.29 11.26 -2.52
N GLY A 145 -10.49 11.85 -3.40
CA GLY A 145 -9.72 11.07 -4.36
C GLY A 145 -8.53 11.79 -4.97
N ALA A 146 -7.93 11.18 -5.98
CA ALA A 146 -7.09 11.82 -6.97
C ALA A 146 -7.52 11.40 -8.38
N PHE A 147 -7.34 12.31 -9.34
CA PHE A 147 -7.70 12.11 -10.74
C PHE A 147 -6.63 12.77 -11.63
N PRO A 148 -6.39 12.29 -12.86
CA PRO A 148 -5.38 12.85 -13.76
C PRO A 148 -5.89 14.13 -14.44
N PHE A 149 -6.06 15.19 -13.65
CA PHE A 149 -6.46 16.51 -14.14
C PHE A 149 -5.30 17.20 -14.87
N ALA A 150 -5.64 18.19 -15.71
CA ALA A 150 -4.66 19.07 -16.34
C ALA A 150 -3.76 19.79 -15.30
N THR A 151 -2.46 19.79 -15.57
CA THR A 151 -1.45 20.47 -14.74
C THR A 151 -1.53 21.99 -14.93
N ALA A 152 -1.50 22.71 -13.81
CA ALA A 152 -1.63 24.18 -13.78
C ALA A 152 -0.61 24.86 -14.70
N TYR A 153 -1.11 25.67 -15.64
CA TYR A 153 -0.32 26.43 -16.63
C TYR A 153 0.61 25.60 -17.54
N ALA A 154 0.43 24.28 -17.64
CA ALA A 154 1.24 23.43 -18.53
C ALA A 154 0.91 23.67 -20.02
N SER A 155 1.95 23.89 -20.83
CA SER A 155 1.87 23.97 -22.29
C SER A 155 3.05 23.20 -22.91
N PRO A 156 2.84 22.13 -23.70
CA PRO A 156 1.56 21.49 -23.98
C PRO A 156 0.87 20.94 -22.71
N VAL A 157 -0.42 20.64 -22.79
CA VAL A 157 -1.20 20.12 -21.66
C VAL A 157 -0.64 18.78 -21.21
N ALA A 158 -0.29 18.69 -19.93
CA ALA A 158 0.17 17.46 -19.26
C ALA A 158 -0.75 17.12 -18.09
N TYR A 159 -1.09 15.85 -17.94
CA TYR A 159 -1.98 15.36 -16.89
C TYR A 159 -1.19 14.79 -15.71
N ALA A 160 -1.68 15.01 -14.49
CA ALA A 160 -1.08 14.46 -13.28
C ALA A 160 -2.16 14.10 -12.26
N ALA A 161 -1.99 13.01 -11.53
CA ALA A 161 -2.87 12.66 -10.41
C ALA A 161 -2.79 13.76 -9.35
N GLN A 162 -3.89 14.51 -9.14
CA GLN A 162 -3.98 15.56 -8.13
C GLN A 162 -5.15 15.31 -7.18
N PRO A 163 -4.98 15.55 -5.86
CA PRO A 163 -6.00 15.27 -4.87
C PRO A 163 -7.20 16.22 -5.00
N PHE A 164 -8.40 15.71 -4.73
CA PHE A 164 -9.65 16.47 -4.75
C PHE A 164 -10.60 16.07 -3.61
N VAL A 165 -11.51 16.98 -3.25
CA VAL A 165 -12.78 16.66 -2.59
C VAL A 165 -13.90 16.99 -3.56
N ALA A 166 -14.90 16.12 -3.68
CA ALA A 166 -16.15 16.39 -4.35
C ALA A 166 -17.31 16.20 -3.37
N ALA A 167 -18.33 17.05 -3.44
CA ALA A 167 -19.49 16.99 -2.55
C ALA A 167 -20.79 17.25 -3.33
N ARG A 168 -21.91 16.70 -2.85
CA ARG A 168 -23.25 16.94 -3.42
C ARG A 168 -24.25 17.61 -2.46
N GLU A 169 -24.02 17.55 -1.15
CA GLU A 169 -24.81 18.28 -0.15
C GLU A 169 -24.11 19.61 0.24
N PHE A 170 -24.80 20.74 0.06
CA PHE A 170 -24.32 22.08 0.39
C PHE A 170 -25.30 22.85 1.28
N VAL A 171 -24.77 23.71 2.15
CA VAL A 171 -25.56 24.54 3.06
C VAL A 171 -26.12 25.76 2.32
N ALA A 172 -27.43 25.74 2.04
CA ALA A 172 -28.17 26.86 1.45
C ALA A 172 -28.74 27.86 2.49
N THR A 173 -28.66 27.56 3.81
CA THR A 173 -29.19 28.43 4.88
C THR A 173 -28.06 29.16 5.62
N ALA A 174 -28.03 30.50 5.54
CA ALA A 174 -26.96 31.32 6.13
C ALA A 174 -26.73 31.05 7.63
N ALA A 175 -27.79 30.92 8.42
CA ALA A 175 -27.68 30.65 9.87
C ALA A 175 -26.97 29.31 10.22
N LEU A 176 -26.87 28.38 9.27
CA LEU A 176 -26.14 27.11 9.44
C LEU A 176 -24.64 27.22 9.07
N LEU A 177 -24.15 28.39 8.68
CA LEU A 177 -22.74 28.64 8.35
C LEU A 177 -21.87 28.96 9.58
N ASP A 178 -22.48 29.49 10.65
CA ASP A 178 -21.78 30.04 11.82
C ASP A 178 -20.83 29.03 12.47
N GLY A 179 -19.63 29.50 12.84
CA GLY A 179 -18.58 28.69 13.44
C GLY A 179 -17.18 29.21 13.18
N THR A 180 -16.21 28.73 13.95
CA THR A 180 -14.77 28.96 13.72
C THR A 180 -14.20 27.77 12.95
N TYR A 181 -13.34 28.03 11.96
CA TYR A 181 -12.76 27.02 11.08
C TYR A 181 -11.26 27.24 10.88
N ASN A 182 -10.53 26.15 10.77
CA ASN A 182 -9.15 26.14 10.28
C ASN A 182 -9.19 26.05 8.76
N ARG A 183 -8.43 26.89 8.05
CA ARG A 183 -8.44 26.91 6.57
C ARG A 183 -7.03 26.75 6.01
N PHE A 184 -6.83 25.67 5.27
CA PHE A 184 -5.63 25.43 4.49
C PHE A 184 -5.87 25.81 3.03
N SER A 185 -4.81 26.21 2.33
CA SER A 185 -4.87 26.48 0.89
C SER A 185 -3.53 26.17 0.24
N VAL A 186 -3.58 25.75 -1.03
CA VAL A 186 -2.44 25.82 -1.95
C VAL A 186 -2.79 26.71 -3.13
N THR A 187 -1.80 27.43 -3.64
CA THR A 187 -1.90 28.24 -4.85
C THR A 187 -0.84 27.83 -5.86
N ARG A 188 -1.11 28.12 -7.14
CA ARG A 188 -0.18 27.91 -8.26
C ARG A 188 -0.22 29.13 -9.16
N SER A 189 0.94 29.55 -9.63
CA SER A 189 1.12 30.70 -10.53
C SER A 189 1.82 30.25 -11.82
N PRO A 190 1.77 31.04 -12.90
CA PRO A 190 2.64 30.85 -14.07
C PRO A 190 4.12 30.75 -13.67
N GLY A 191 4.90 29.93 -14.40
CA GLY A 191 6.30 29.67 -14.06
C GLY A 191 6.50 28.67 -12.91
N ASN A 192 5.50 27.82 -12.62
CA ASN A 192 5.54 26.75 -11.61
C ASN A 192 5.73 27.20 -10.15
N ALA A 193 5.57 28.49 -9.85
CA ALA A 193 5.58 28.97 -8.46
C ALA A 193 4.34 28.46 -7.70
N GLN A 194 4.54 28.05 -6.45
CA GLN A 194 3.50 27.50 -5.57
C GLN A 194 3.67 28.04 -4.14
N ASP A 195 2.56 28.24 -3.43
CA ASP A 195 2.53 28.69 -2.03
C ASP A 195 1.46 27.93 -1.22
N SER A 196 1.57 27.99 0.11
CA SER A 196 0.70 27.34 1.08
C SER A 196 0.18 28.32 2.15
N ALA A 197 -1.13 28.52 2.25
CA ALA A 197 -1.73 29.32 3.32
C ALA A 197 -2.28 28.44 4.45
N ILE A 198 -2.00 28.83 5.70
CA ILE A 198 -2.46 28.18 6.92
C ILE A 198 -3.06 29.27 7.81
N LEU A 199 -4.39 29.43 7.77
CA LEU A 199 -5.11 30.54 8.39
C LEU A 199 -6.26 30.02 9.29
N SER A 200 -6.75 30.89 10.18
CA SER A 200 -8.05 30.73 10.83
C SER A 200 -9.11 31.63 10.18
N MET A 201 -10.37 31.23 10.29
CA MET A 201 -11.52 32.03 9.88
C MET A 201 -12.71 31.81 10.82
N ARG A 202 -13.67 32.74 10.82
CA ARG A 202 -14.95 32.62 11.52
C ARG A 202 -16.08 33.09 10.62
N LEU A 203 -17.16 32.33 10.59
CA LEU A 203 -18.47 32.77 10.12
C LEU A 203 -19.31 33.10 11.35
N SER A 204 -19.97 34.25 11.35
CA SER A 204 -20.76 34.74 12.48
C SER A 204 -21.92 35.62 12.03
N GLY A 205 -22.84 35.90 12.97
CA GLY A 205 -23.99 36.76 12.71
C GLY A 205 -25.03 36.09 11.83
N SER A 206 -25.31 34.80 12.09
CA SER A 206 -26.22 33.98 11.26
C SER A 206 -25.76 33.87 9.80
N GLY A 207 -24.44 33.72 9.61
CA GLY A 207 -23.77 33.54 8.32
C GLY A 207 -23.54 34.82 7.52
N THR A 208 -23.79 36.01 8.09
CA THR A 208 -23.70 37.29 7.38
C THR A 208 -22.32 37.94 7.43
N VAL A 209 -21.43 37.48 8.32
CA VAL A 209 -20.06 38.01 8.47
C VAL A 209 -19.04 36.87 8.36
N LEU A 210 -18.02 37.07 7.53
CA LEU A 210 -16.84 36.20 7.43
C LEU A 210 -15.58 36.98 7.84
N GLU A 211 -14.94 36.55 8.93
CA GLU A 211 -13.62 37.02 9.35
C GLU A 211 -12.54 36.02 8.90
N ILE A 212 -11.44 36.51 8.34
CA ILE A 212 -10.26 35.69 7.96
C ILE A 212 -9.00 36.34 8.54
N CYS A 213 -8.17 35.58 9.27
CA CYS A 213 -6.86 36.06 9.68
C CYS A 213 -5.83 35.83 8.57
N ASN A 214 -5.41 36.88 7.88
CA ASN A 214 -4.49 36.82 6.74
C ASN A 214 -3.07 37.31 7.14
N ASP A 215 -2.38 36.51 7.94
CA ASP A 215 -1.04 36.81 8.47
C ASP A 215 0.02 35.79 7.98
N ALA A 216 1.30 36.01 8.32
CA ALA A 216 2.38 35.04 8.21
C ALA A 216 2.42 34.10 9.42
N VAL A 217 2.13 34.61 10.62
CA VAL A 217 1.98 33.84 11.86
C VAL A 217 0.58 33.23 11.92
N ILE A 218 0.48 31.99 12.41
CA ILE A 218 -0.81 31.27 12.49
C ILE A 218 -1.51 31.68 13.79
N TYR A 219 -2.47 32.60 13.69
CA TYR A 219 -3.27 33.08 14.83
C TYR A 219 -4.63 32.38 14.94
N LYS A 220 -5.14 32.22 16.17
CA LYS A 220 -6.57 32.09 16.50
C LYS A 220 -7.31 33.35 16.03
N ILE A 221 -8.54 33.21 15.56
CA ILE A 221 -9.28 34.34 14.94
C ILE A 221 -9.50 35.52 15.90
N ASP A 222 -9.57 35.25 17.21
CA ASP A 222 -9.69 36.26 18.27
C ASP A 222 -8.35 36.90 18.68
N LEU A 223 -7.22 36.25 18.38
CA LEU A 223 -5.87 36.76 18.62
C LEU A 223 -5.25 37.39 17.35
N CYS A 224 -5.99 37.43 16.25
CA CYS A 224 -5.51 37.95 14.98
C CYS A 224 -5.27 39.48 15.06
N PRO A 225 -4.08 39.99 14.67
CA PRO A 225 -3.80 41.42 14.61
C PRO A 225 -4.82 42.16 13.73
N ALA A 226 -5.27 43.34 14.16
CA ALA A 226 -6.32 44.09 13.46
C ALA A 226 -5.97 44.45 12.01
N ALA A 227 -4.68 44.68 11.71
CA ALA A 227 -4.21 44.92 10.34
C ALA A 227 -4.19 43.66 9.45
N SER A 228 -4.20 42.47 10.05
CA SER A 228 -4.16 41.17 9.37
C SER A 228 -5.53 40.51 9.26
N LYS A 229 -6.49 40.92 10.10
CA LYS A 229 -7.89 40.48 10.03
C LYS A 229 -8.61 41.16 8.85
N ARG A 230 -9.12 40.35 7.92
CA ARG A 230 -10.06 40.79 6.88
C ARG A 230 -11.48 40.42 7.27
N THR A 231 -12.42 41.33 7.06
CA THR A 231 -13.85 41.13 7.33
C THR A 231 -14.63 41.28 6.04
N TYR A 232 -15.51 40.33 5.76
CA TYR A 232 -16.34 40.27 4.56
C TYR A 232 -17.81 40.24 4.97
N ALA A 233 -18.64 41.03 4.30
CA ALA A 233 -20.10 40.86 4.34
C ALA A 233 -20.49 39.71 3.41
N VAL A 234 -21.29 38.76 3.90
CA VAL A 234 -21.62 37.51 3.19
C VAL A 234 -23.06 37.52 2.70
N ALA A 235 -23.25 37.17 1.43
CA ALA A 235 -24.55 37.00 0.79
C ALA A 235 -24.62 35.68 0.00
N SER A 236 -25.84 35.20 -0.26
CA SER A 236 -26.08 34.07 -1.16
C SER A 236 -25.80 34.46 -2.61
N GLY A 237 -24.96 33.70 -3.29
CA GLY A 237 -24.76 33.73 -4.74
C GLY A 237 -25.64 32.71 -5.47
N THR A 238 -25.21 32.31 -6.66
CA THR A 238 -25.87 31.26 -7.47
C THR A 238 -25.26 29.88 -7.21
N ASP A 239 -26.01 28.81 -7.53
CA ASP A 239 -25.50 27.42 -7.51
C ASP A 239 -24.84 27.06 -6.16
N ASP A 240 -25.56 27.28 -5.06
CA ASP A 240 -25.13 27.10 -3.65
C ASP A 240 -23.84 27.84 -3.22
N THR A 241 -23.39 28.82 -4.01
CA THR A 241 -22.24 29.68 -3.68
C THR A 241 -22.60 30.71 -2.62
N TRP A 242 -21.68 30.96 -1.70
CA TRP A 242 -21.67 32.12 -0.82
C TRP A 242 -20.61 33.12 -1.27
N VAL A 243 -20.97 34.39 -1.29
CA VAL A 243 -20.15 35.51 -1.77
C VAL A 243 -19.84 36.41 -0.59
N GLY A 244 -18.58 36.40 -0.13
CA GLY A 244 -18.07 37.37 0.84
C GLY A 244 -17.43 38.57 0.11
N THR A 245 -17.88 39.79 0.40
CA THR A 245 -17.28 41.04 -0.12
C THR A 245 -16.58 41.78 1.01
N ASN A 246 -15.27 42.06 0.87
CA ASN A 246 -14.47 42.68 1.93
C ASN A 246 -14.96 44.12 2.21
N VAL A 247 -15.27 44.41 3.47
CA VAL A 247 -15.86 45.70 3.90
C VAL A 247 -14.93 46.90 3.72
N ALA A 248 -13.62 46.66 3.63
CA ALA A 248 -12.59 47.68 3.38
C ALA A 248 -12.15 47.77 1.91
N ASN A 249 -12.52 46.80 1.06
CA ASN A 249 -12.20 46.79 -0.37
C ASN A 249 -13.17 45.88 -1.12
N ALA A 250 -14.18 46.45 -1.77
CA ALA A 250 -15.19 45.68 -2.51
C ALA A 250 -14.65 44.84 -3.68
N GLY A 251 -13.40 45.04 -4.13
CA GLY A 251 -12.74 44.20 -5.12
C GLY A 251 -12.11 42.91 -4.55
N ASP A 252 -11.94 42.81 -3.23
CA ASP A 252 -11.50 41.59 -2.54
C ASP A 252 -12.73 40.73 -2.21
N VAL A 253 -13.02 39.77 -3.08
CA VAL A 253 -14.20 38.89 -3.03
C VAL A 253 -13.80 37.44 -2.75
N ALA A 254 -14.46 36.83 -1.77
CA ALA A 254 -14.30 35.44 -1.38
C ALA A 254 -15.54 34.62 -1.77
N ASN A 255 -15.48 33.96 -2.93
CA ASN A 255 -16.49 32.98 -3.35
C ASN A 255 -16.19 31.60 -2.76
N PHE A 256 -17.18 30.95 -2.14
CA PHE A 256 -17.04 29.62 -1.52
C PHE A 256 -18.34 28.83 -1.52
N ARG A 257 -18.28 27.54 -1.17
CA ARG A 257 -19.43 26.75 -0.71
C ARG A 257 -19.12 26.19 0.67
N MET A 258 -20.17 25.84 1.41
CA MET A 258 -20.07 25.08 2.65
C MET A 258 -20.70 23.72 2.41
N ALA A 259 -19.87 22.69 2.22
CA ALA A 259 -20.32 21.32 2.03
C ALA A 259 -20.68 20.67 3.36
N ARG A 260 -21.56 19.67 3.32
CA ARG A 260 -21.88 18.81 4.46
C ARG A 260 -21.17 17.47 4.24
N ILE A 261 -20.19 17.17 5.09
CA ILE A 261 -19.32 15.99 4.95
C ILE A 261 -19.18 15.34 6.34
N GLY A 262 -19.63 14.09 6.48
CA GLY A 262 -19.61 13.39 7.78
C GLY A 262 -20.39 14.12 8.88
N GLY A 263 -21.49 14.80 8.53
CA GLY A 263 -22.27 15.62 9.46
C GLY A 263 -21.64 16.96 9.86
N GLN A 264 -20.49 17.33 9.30
CA GLN A 264 -19.79 18.59 9.57
C GLN A 264 -19.82 19.56 8.38
N ASN A 265 -19.73 20.85 8.68
CA ASN A 265 -19.53 21.92 7.72
C ASN A 265 -18.08 21.93 7.23
N VAL A 266 -17.87 21.85 5.91
CA VAL A 266 -16.56 21.93 5.27
C VAL A 266 -16.55 23.08 4.26
N TYR A 267 -15.74 24.10 4.53
CA TYR A 267 -15.53 25.21 3.61
C TYR A 267 -14.76 24.73 2.38
N LEU A 268 -15.30 24.93 1.19
CA LEU A 268 -14.66 24.58 -0.09
C LEU A 268 -14.66 25.78 -1.03
N ALA A 269 -13.47 26.19 -1.47
CA ALA A 269 -13.32 27.17 -2.53
C ALA A 269 -12.16 26.80 -3.46
N GLY A 270 -12.35 27.01 -4.76
CA GLY A 270 -11.30 26.86 -5.75
C GLY A 270 -11.58 27.75 -6.95
N GLY A 271 -10.65 27.82 -7.90
CA GLY A 271 -10.81 28.57 -9.14
C GLY A 271 -9.56 29.38 -9.49
N VAL A 272 -9.75 30.31 -10.42
CA VAL A 272 -8.70 31.21 -10.91
C VAL A 272 -8.94 32.64 -10.43
N SER A 273 -7.88 33.28 -9.94
CA SER A 273 -7.74 34.73 -9.90
C SER A 273 -7.02 35.16 -11.18
N THR A 274 -7.41 36.32 -11.74
CA THR A 274 -6.79 36.89 -12.95
C THR A 274 -5.75 37.97 -12.63
N ALA A 275 -5.83 38.62 -11.46
CA ALA A 275 -4.94 39.70 -11.04
C ALA A 275 -4.57 39.58 -9.54
N PRO A 276 -3.44 38.94 -9.17
CA PRO A 276 -2.52 38.21 -10.05
C PRO A 276 -3.14 36.92 -10.60
N ALA A 277 -2.57 36.42 -11.71
CA ALA A 277 -2.94 35.14 -12.29
C ALA A 277 -2.51 33.98 -11.38
N VAL A 278 -3.45 33.42 -10.61
CA VAL A 278 -3.21 32.24 -9.76
C VAL A 278 -4.39 31.28 -9.78
N GLN A 279 -4.13 29.97 -9.83
CA GLN A 279 -5.11 28.94 -9.53
C GLN A 279 -5.00 28.58 -8.05
N PHE A 280 -6.12 28.35 -7.36
CA PHE A 280 -6.10 28.04 -5.93
C PHE A 280 -7.09 26.94 -5.55
N MET A 281 -6.71 26.18 -4.51
CA MET A 281 -7.61 25.28 -3.79
C MET A 281 -7.58 25.67 -2.31
N ARG A 282 -8.75 25.78 -1.68
CA ARG A 282 -8.96 26.13 -0.27
C ARG A 282 -9.93 25.12 0.33
N ILE A 283 -9.54 24.55 1.45
CA ILE A 283 -10.40 23.68 2.28
C ILE A 283 -10.35 24.16 3.72
N GLY A 284 -11.48 24.15 4.41
CA GLY A 284 -11.52 24.45 5.84
C GLY A 284 -12.41 23.48 6.62
N LEU A 285 -11.90 23.04 7.77
CA LEU A 285 -12.59 22.16 8.72
C LEU A 285 -12.94 22.93 9.99
N PRO A 286 -13.97 22.53 10.76
CA PRO A 286 -14.30 23.19 12.02
C PRO A 286 -13.13 23.19 13.00
N GLU A 287 -12.99 24.26 13.79
CA GLU A 287 -12.01 24.33 14.87
C GLU A 287 -12.38 23.35 16.00
N SER A 288 -11.40 22.58 16.48
CA SER A 288 -11.60 21.52 17.46
C SER A 288 -10.30 21.21 18.20
N SER A 289 -10.32 21.25 19.53
CA SER A 289 -9.18 20.80 20.34
C SER A 289 -9.03 19.27 20.38
N SER A 290 -10.07 18.52 19.98
CA SER A 290 -10.07 17.06 19.95
C SER A 290 -9.18 16.53 18.83
N TRP A 291 -8.13 15.79 19.20
CA TRP A 291 -7.18 15.12 18.31
C TRP A 291 -7.09 13.63 18.64
N PRO A 292 -8.10 12.82 18.23
CA PRO A 292 -8.00 11.37 18.28
C PRO A 292 -6.94 10.85 17.30
N ALA A 293 -6.45 9.63 17.53
CA ALA A 293 -5.69 8.91 16.52
C ALA A 293 -6.61 8.51 15.37
N THR A 294 -6.36 8.99 14.16
CA THR A 294 -7.18 8.68 12.97
C THR A 294 -6.35 8.10 11.84
N ARG A 295 -6.90 7.10 11.13
CA ARG A 295 -6.39 6.65 9.84
C ARG A 295 -7.12 7.38 8.74
N GLY A 296 -6.44 8.27 8.02
CA GLY A 296 -6.94 8.81 6.75
C GLY A 296 -6.46 7.95 5.58
N VAL A 297 -7.25 7.83 4.51
CA VAL A 297 -6.82 7.30 3.20
C VAL A 297 -7.05 8.35 2.12
N GLY A 298 -6.05 8.58 1.28
CA GLY A 298 -6.15 9.48 0.14
C GLY A 298 -4.81 9.91 -0.47
N ALA A 299 -4.85 11.05 -1.16
CA ALA A 299 -3.82 11.46 -2.10
C ALA A 299 -3.09 12.76 -1.71
N SER A 300 -1.89 12.94 -2.24
CA SER A 300 -1.09 14.16 -2.14
C SER A 300 -0.80 14.80 -3.51
N THR A 301 -0.48 16.10 -3.55
CA THR A 301 -0.14 16.81 -4.81
C THR A 301 1.13 16.30 -5.49
N THR A 302 1.94 15.49 -4.79
CA THR A 302 3.04 14.68 -5.33
C THR A 302 2.58 13.44 -6.11
N GLY A 303 1.27 13.20 -6.22
CA GLY A 303 0.68 12.08 -6.97
C GLY A 303 0.66 10.74 -6.24
N SER A 304 1.05 10.66 -4.96
CA SER A 304 1.03 9.41 -4.20
C SER A 304 -0.34 9.12 -3.56
N TRP A 305 -0.75 7.85 -3.56
CA TRP A 305 -1.96 7.36 -2.90
C TRP A 305 -1.62 6.48 -1.69
N GLY A 306 -2.35 6.62 -0.59
CA GLY A 306 -2.32 5.66 0.50
C GLY A 306 -2.84 6.21 1.82
N SER A 307 -2.51 5.54 2.92
CA SER A 307 -3.01 5.89 4.24
C SER A 307 -2.04 6.72 5.07
N ASN A 308 -2.58 7.59 5.93
CA ASN A 308 -1.84 8.28 6.98
C ASN A 308 -2.52 8.01 8.33
N LEU A 309 -1.84 7.28 9.22
CA LEU A 309 -2.23 7.16 10.62
C LEU A 309 -1.64 8.36 11.37
N ILE A 310 -2.46 9.21 11.98
CA ILE A 310 -2.02 10.44 12.61
C ILE A 310 -2.71 10.66 13.96
N ASP A 311 -1.90 10.87 14.99
CA ASP A 311 -2.29 11.16 16.37
C ASP A 311 -1.65 12.48 16.86
N SER A 312 -1.62 12.70 18.18
CA SER A 312 -1.08 13.92 18.79
C SER A 312 0.47 14.00 18.83
N ALA A 313 1.16 12.90 18.56
CA ALA A 313 2.62 12.75 18.66
C ALA A 313 3.28 12.19 17.38
N ASN A 314 2.56 11.46 16.51
CA ASN A 314 3.09 10.82 15.31
C ASN A 314 2.15 10.93 14.10
N SER A 315 2.72 10.97 12.90
CA SER A 315 2.04 10.81 11.62
C SER A 315 2.82 9.80 10.78
N VAL A 316 2.21 8.66 10.45
CA VAL A 316 2.80 7.59 9.65
C VAL A 316 2.06 7.47 8.33
N ARG A 317 2.64 8.02 7.25
CA ARG A 317 2.09 7.92 5.89
C ARG A 317 2.71 6.74 5.16
N THR A 318 1.88 5.76 4.82
CA THR A 318 2.22 4.62 3.96
C THR A 318 1.54 4.84 2.61
N SER A 319 2.31 5.01 1.53
CA SER A 319 1.76 5.38 0.22
C SER A 319 2.57 4.83 -0.96
N THR A 320 1.89 4.63 -2.09
CA THR A 320 2.45 4.27 -3.39
C THR A 320 2.57 5.51 -4.28
N GLY A 321 3.77 5.79 -4.78
CA GLY A 321 4.03 6.82 -5.80
C GLY A 321 3.58 6.43 -7.20
N THR A 322 3.58 7.38 -8.13
CA THR A 322 3.24 7.18 -9.56
C THR A 322 4.21 6.23 -10.27
N ASP A 323 5.43 6.08 -9.76
CA ASP A 323 6.47 5.13 -10.17
C ASP A 323 6.27 3.71 -9.58
N GLY A 324 5.19 3.48 -8.83
CA GLY A 324 4.96 2.26 -8.08
C GLY A 324 5.91 2.07 -6.90
N THR A 325 6.51 3.13 -6.34
CA THR A 325 7.27 3.04 -5.08
C THR A 325 6.32 3.14 -3.89
N TYR A 326 6.06 1.99 -3.29
CA TYR A 326 5.50 1.86 -1.96
C TYR A 326 6.55 2.25 -0.92
N ALA A 327 6.20 3.17 -0.03
CA ALA A 327 7.06 3.61 1.07
C ALA A 327 6.22 3.95 2.32
N SER A 328 6.83 3.84 3.49
CA SER A 328 6.28 4.32 4.76
C SER A 328 7.18 5.40 5.34
N LEU A 329 6.58 6.52 5.76
CA LEU A 329 7.25 7.70 6.30
C LEU A 329 6.61 8.06 7.66
N ALA A 330 7.37 7.88 8.73
CA ALA A 330 7.00 8.37 10.06
C ALA A 330 7.55 9.79 10.28
N MET A 331 6.72 10.67 10.83
CA MET A 331 7.05 12.05 11.19
C MET A 331 6.50 12.38 12.57
N PRO A 332 7.24 13.13 13.43
CA PRO A 332 6.71 13.58 14.71
C PRO A 332 5.63 14.64 14.50
N VAL A 333 4.54 14.55 15.26
CA VAL A 333 3.51 15.59 15.37
C VAL A 333 3.78 16.39 16.64
N GLY A 334 3.66 17.71 16.57
CA GLY A 334 3.94 18.55 17.72
C GLY A 334 3.85 20.05 17.42
N GLY A 335 3.46 20.80 18.45
CA GLY A 335 3.21 22.23 18.38
C GLY A 335 1.73 22.56 18.53
N THR A 336 1.38 22.99 19.74
CA THR A 336 0.27 23.91 20.04
C THR A 336 0.90 25.19 20.56
N PHE A 337 1.10 26.18 19.70
CA PHE A 337 1.62 27.48 20.15
C PHE A 337 0.48 28.32 20.74
N ALA A 338 0.75 29.15 21.75
CA ALA A 338 -0.28 29.92 22.46
C ALA A 338 -1.14 30.83 21.54
N LEU A 339 -0.59 31.21 20.38
CA LEU A 339 -1.27 32.00 19.36
C LEU A 339 -2.10 31.16 18.38
N GLN A 340 -1.84 29.86 18.23
CA GLN A 340 -2.34 28.99 17.17
C GLN A 340 -3.71 28.34 17.50
N PRO A 341 -4.59 28.09 16.51
CA PRO A 341 -5.76 27.24 16.68
C PRO A 341 -5.43 25.84 17.22
N GLU A 342 -6.29 25.31 18.08
CA GLU A 342 -6.12 24.00 18.73
C GLU A 342 -6.48 22.83 17.81
N GLY A 343 -7.17 23.09 16.70
CA GLY A 343 -7.42 22.15 15.60
C GLY A 343 -6.33 22.11 14.53
N ILE A 344 -5.21 22.81 14.72
CA ILE A 344 -4.03 22.70 13.85
C ILE A 344 -2.85 22.12 14.65
N ARG A 345 -2.13 21.14 14.09
CA ARG A 345 -0.84 20.67 14.61
C ARG A 345 0.27 20.91 13.59
N GLY A 346 1.48 21.17 14.08
CA GLY A 346 2.69 21.04 13.25
C GLY A 346 3.06 19.57 13.07
N VAL A 347 3.56 19.20 11.89
CA VAL A 347 4.07 17.86 11.57
C VAL A 347 5.48 18.00 10.98
N ASN A 348 6.41 17.22 11.53
CA ASN A 348 7.85 17.34 11.31
C ASN A 348 8.39 18.78 11.56
N SER A 349 7.85 19.48 12.54
CA SER A 349 8.08 20.92 12.80
C SER A 349 9.56 21.31 12.93
N GLY A 350 10.42 20.41 13.43
CA GLY A 350 11.87 20.62 13.51
C GLY A 350 12.66 20.28 12.24
N GLY A 351 12.10 19.49 11.34
CA GLY A 351 12.78 18.99 10.13
C GLY A 351 12.92 20.02 9.01
N THR A 352 13.42 19.58 7.86
CA THR A 352 13.53 20.39 6.63
C THR A 352 12.20 20.45 5.86
N SER A 353 11.49 19.33 5.77
CA SER A 353 10.15 19.23 5.19
C SER A 353 9.09 19.32 6.28
N ARG A 354 8.48 20.50 6.45
CA ARG A 354 7.54 20.82 7.54
C ARG A 354 6.13 20.95 7.00
N TYR A 355 5.15 20.44 7.74
CA TYR A 355 3.74 20.45 7.36
C TYR A 355 2.87 20.93 8.52
N PHE A 356 1.63 21.28 8.21
CA PHE A 356 0.56 21.49 9.19
C PHE A 356 -0.57 20.51 8.89
N ALA A 357 -1.20 19.99 9.94
CA ALA A 357 -2.31 19.06 9.86
C ALA A 357 -3.56 19.63 10.56
N MET A 358 -4.74 19.32 10.03
CA MET A 358 -6.04 19.55 10.67
C MET A 358 -6.94 18.34 10.44
N GLN A 359 -7.85 18.07 11.37
CA GLN A 359 -8.78 16.93 11.33
C GLN A 359 -10.22 17.38 11.63
N GLY A 360 -11.18 16.67 11.06
CA GLY A 360 -12.61 16.75 11.35
C GLY A 360 -13.20 15.34 11.52
N GLY A 361 -14.52 15.22 11.47
CA GLY A 361 -15.21 13.93 11.67
C GLY A 361 -14.98 12.90 10.56
N ALA A 362 -14.81 13.36 9.31
CA ALA A 362 -14.63 12.49 8.13
C ALA A 362 -13.43 12.88 7.25
N LEU A 363 -12.70 13.95 7.56
CA LEU A 363 -11.58 14.44 6.75
C LEU A 363 -10.34 14.70 7.60
N SER A 364 -9.19 14.31 7.08
CA SER A 364 -7.87 14.65 7.61
C SER A 364 -7.06 15.31 6.49
N VAL A 365 -6.54 16.51 6.74
CA VAL A 365 -5.86 17.33 5.72
C VAL A 365 -4.48 17.72 6.21
N LEU A 366 -3.46 17.50 5.38
CA LEU A 366 -2.11 18.02 5.58
C LEU A 366 -1.77 19.03 4.49
N VAL A 367 -1.15 20.16 4.86
CA VAL A 367 -0.61 21.16 3.93
C VAL A 367 0.86 21.40 4.26
N GLY A 368 1.68 21.66 3.24
CA GLY A 368 3.06 22.06 3.45
C GLY A 368 3.17 23.43 4.10
N SER A 369 4.26 23.66 4.84
CA SER A 369 4.60 24.98 5.37
C SER A 369 4.94 25.98 4.26
N ARG A 370 5.04 27.27 4.60
CA ARG A 370 5.61 28.32 3.72
C ARG A 370 7.14 28.20 3.67
N ASN A 371 7.64 27.06 3.19
CA ASN A 371 9.07 26.82 2.96
C ASN A 371 9.33 26.12 1.62
N PRO A 372 10.53 26.29 1.01
CA PRO A 372 10.80 25.78 -0.34
C PRO A 372 10.67 24.26 -0.52
N ASN A 373 10.77 23.50 0.57
CA ASN A 373 10.71 22.03 0.54
C ASN A 373 9.27 21.50 0.52
N THR A 374 8.26 22.33 0.85
CA THR A 374 6.88 21.87 1.08
C THR A 374 5.78 22.81 0.58
N GLN A 375 6.06 24.07 0.25
CA GLN A 375 5.08 24.99 -0.31
C GLN A 375 4.37 24.39 -1.55
N GLY A 376 3.03 24.48 -1.61
CA GLY A 376 2.22 23.81 -2.63
C GLY A 376 1.92 22.32 -2.37
N TYR A 377 2.47 21.71 -1.30
CA TYR A 377 2.02 20.40 -0.84
C TYR A 377 0.62 20.49 -0.23
N LEU A 378 -0.29 19.66 -0.74
CA LEU A 378 -1.57 19.37 -0.11
C LEU A 378 -1.80 17.87 -0.14
N GLN A 379 -2.35 17.33 0.94
CA GLN A 379 -2.81 15.95 1.06
C GLN A 379 -4.22 15.94 1.63
N LEU A 380 -5.12 15.25 0.94
CA LEU A 380 -6.54 15.11 1.28
C LEU A 380 -6.81 13.64 1.58
N ASN A 381 -7.33 13.34 2.76
CA ASN A 381 -7.65 11.98 3.19
C ASN A 381 -9.09 11.92 3.72
N LEU A 382 -9.87 10.93 3.28
CA LEU A 382 -11.09 10.53 3.96
C LEU A 382 -10.69 9.73 5.20
N ILE A 383 -11.27 10.02 6.37
CA ILE A 383 -11.03 9.24 7.58
C ILE A 383 -11.73 7.89 7.46
N ASP A 384 -10.96 6.84 7.68
CA ASP A 384 -11.39 5.46 7.76
C ASP A 384 -11.46 5.06 9.23
N THR A 385 -12.67 4.83 9.73
CA THR A 385 -12.94 4.37 11.10
C THR A 385 -12.98 2.83 11.21
N GLY A 386 -12.73 2.11 10.11
CA GLY A 386 -12.55 0.67 10.12
C GLY A 386 -11.23 0.24 10.78
N ALA A 387 -11.05 -1.07 10.93
CA ALA A 387 -9.75 -1.62 11.28
C ALA A 387 -8.71 -1.21 10.21
N ALA A 388 -7.46 -0.96 10.64
CA ALA A 388 -6.37 -0.78 9.69
C ALA A 388 -6.22 -2.06 8.85
N PRO A 389 -6.31 -1.98 7.50
CA PRO A 389 -6.14 -3.15 6.63
C PRO A 389 -4.81 -3.83 6.90
N ASP A 390 -4.78 -5.16 6.82
CA ASP A 390 -3.56 -5.93 7.04
C ASP A 390 -2.40 -5.37 6.20
N ALA A 391 -1.28 -5.07 6.85
CA ALA A 391 -0.10 -4.48 6.20
C ALA A 391 0.46 -5.37 5.06
N ARG A 392 0.08 -6.66 5.01
CA ARG A 392 0.42 -7.64 3.97
C ARG A 392 -0.52 -7.59 2.75
N ASN A 393 -1.57 -6.78 2.77
CA ASN A 393 -2.37 -6.50 1.58
C ASN A 393 -1.53 -5.77 0.53
N GLY A 394 -1.68 -6.13 -0.74
CA GLY A 394 -1.01 -5.43 -1.84
C GLY A 394 -0.70 -6.32 -3.04
N ARG A 395 0.04 -5.76 -4.00
CA ARG A 395 0.47 -6.46 -5.21
C ARG A 395 1.96 -6.81 -5.13
N TYR A 396 2.29 -8.05 -5.46
CA TYR A 396 3.61 -8.67 -5.36
C TYR A 396 4.04 -9.18 -6.74
N LYS A 397 5.30 -8.98 -7.13
CA LYS A 397 5.86 -9.45 -8.39
C LYS A 397 6.38 -10.87 -8.22
N VAL A 398 5.74 -11.81 -8.91
CA VAL A 398 5.94 -13.27 -8.81
C VAL A 398 7.03 -13.71 -9.78
N TYR A 399 7.91 -14.58 -9.30
CA TYR A 399 8.87 -15.34 -10.08
C TYR A 399 8.57 -16.81 -9.84
N ALA A 400 7.93 -17.47 -10.82
CA ALA A 400 7.47 -18.85 -10.69
C ALA A 400 8.48 -19.84 -11.30
N SER A 401 8.59 -21.03 -10.69
CA SER A 401 9.53 -22.07 -11.16
C SER A 401 9.16 -22.71 -12.50
N ASN A 402 7.95 -22.46 -13.03
CA ASN A 402 7.62 -22.76 -14.43
C ASN A 402 8.30 -21.79 -15.43
N GLY A 403 8.97 -20.76 -14.93
CA GLY A 403 9.66 -19.73 -15.71
C GLY A 403 8.76 -18.61 -16.23
N THR A 404 7.63 -18.33 -15.58
CA THR A 404 6.82 -17.12 -15.84
C THR A 404 7.02 -16.07 -14.76
N ARG A 405 6.83 -14.79 -15.11
CA ARG A 405 6.63 -13.69 -14.15
C ARG A 405 5.15 -13.37 -14.08
N GLN A 406 4.61 -13.13 -12.90
CA GLN A 406 3.18 -12.84 -12.72
C GLN A 406 2.99 -11.74 -11.67
N ALA A 407 1.78 -11.20 -11.56
CA ALA A 407 1.39 -10.28 -10.49
C ALA A 407 0.42 -11.00 -9.54
N LEU A 408 0.79 -11.11 -8.26
CA LEU A 408 -0.07 -11.65 -7.21
C LEU A 408 -0.62 -10.48 -6.39
N ALA A 409 -1.92 -10.22 -6.45
CA ALA A 409 -2.62 -9.38 -5.49
C ALA A 409 -3.10 -10.25 -4.31
N LEU A 410 -2.88 -9.78 -3.09
CA LEU A 410 -3.38 -10.39 -1.86
C LEU A 410 -4.20 -9.39 -1.06
N ASN A 411 -5.29 -9.88 -0.49
CA ASN A 411 -6.10 -9.20 0.52
C ASN A 411 -6.37 -10.19 1.67
N LEU A 412 -5.67 -10.00 2.79
CA LEU A 412 -5.70 -10.85 3.99
C LEU A 412 -6.95 -10.59 4.85
N ASP A 413 -7.56 -9.41 4.74
CA ASP A 413 -8.77 -9.05 5.50
C ASP A 413 -10.00 -9.78 4.95
N SER A 414 -10.19 -9.72 3.62
CA SER A 414 -11.28 -10.42 2.90
C SER A 414 -10.88 -11.84 2.44
N LYS A 415 -9.64 -12.27 2.70
CA LYS A 415 -9.08 -13.59 2.35
C LYS A 415 -9.20 -13.93 0.85
N ARG A 416 -8.91 -12.95 -0.03
CA ARG A 416 -8.98 -13.07 -1.50
C ARG A 416 -7.61 -12.92 -2.16
N TYR A 417 -7.33 -13.69 -3.22
CA TYR A 417 -6.17 -13.49 -4.11
C TYR A 417 -6.57 -13.27 -5.58
N GLU A 418 -5.66 -12.65 -6.33
CA GLU A 418 -5.69 -12.52 -7.79
C GLU A 418 -4.27 -12.81 -8.32
N MET A 419 -4.13 -13.77 -9.23
CA MET A 419 -2.87 -14.15 -9.87
C MET A 419 -2.97 -13.87 -11.38
N THR A 420 -2.30 -12.81 -11.84
CA THR A 420 -2.40 -12.30 -13.22
C THR A 420 -1.10 -12.52 -13.98
N ASP A 421 -1.18 -13.17 -15.14
CA ASP A 421 0.00 -13.50 -15.96
C ASP A 421 0.44 -12.38 -16.93
N GLU A 422 1.52 -12.63 -17.67
CA GLU A 422 2.13 -11.66 -18.61
C GLU A 422 1.19 -11.25 -19.77
N THR A 423 0.07 -11.95 -19.99
CA THR A 423 -0.97 -11.57 -20.97
C THR A 423 -2.06 -10.68 -20.38
N GLY A 424 -2.08 -10.49 -19.06
CA GLY A 424 -3.18 -9.85 -18.33
C GLY A 424 -4.29 -10.83 -17.94
N THR A 425 -4.14 -12.14 -18.18
CA THR A 425 -5.15 -13.14 -17.80
C THR A 425 -5.06 -13.43 -16.30
N ALA A 426 -6.14 -13.15 -15.56
CA ALA A 426 -6.23 -13.36 -14.13
C ALA A 426 -6.81 -14.73 -13.75
N ALA A 427 -6.34 -15.29 -12.64
CA ALA A 427 -7.01 -16.34 -11.87
C ALA A 427 -7.17 -15.85 -10.43
N SER A 428 -8.40 -15.67 -9.98
CA SER A 428 -8.73 -15.18 -8.64
C SER A 428 -9.51 -16.23 -7.84
N GLY A 429 -9.57 -16.04 -6.52
CA GLY A 429 -10.30 -16.92 -5.62
C GLY A 429 -10.09 -16.58 -4.15
N SER A 430 -10.61 -17.43 -3.28
CA SER A 430 -10.44 -17.41 -1.82
C SER A 430 -9.09 -17.99 -1.40
N PHE A 431 -8.67 -17.70 -0.17
CA PHE A 431 -7.72 -18.56 0.54
C PHE A 431 -8.15 -18.73 2.01
N ALA A 432 -7.70 -19.81 2.64
CA ALA A 432 -7.93 -20.06 4.06
C ALA A 432 -6.58 -20.12 4.80
N GLU A 433 -6.59 -19.95 6.12
CA GLU A 433 -5.44 -20.31 6.95
C GLU A 433 -5.33 -21.84 7.05
N ASP A 434 -4.10 -22.36 6.97
CA ASP A 434 -3.84 -23.79 7.03
C ASP A 434 -3.95 -24.28 8.48
N ALA A 435 -5.09 -24.89 8.82
CA ALA A 435 -5.36 -25.42 10.15
C ALA A 435 -4.36 -26.50 10.61
N ALA A 436 -3.57 -27.09 9.71
CA ALA A 436 -2.50 -28.02 10.05
C ALA A 436 -1.11 -27.35 10.16
N GLU A 437 -0.96 -26.09 9.73
CA GLU A 437 0.33 -25.41 9.65
C GLU A 437 0.22 -23.90 9.89
N ALA A 438 0.29 -23.49 11.16
CA ALA A 438 0.19 -22.09 11.57
C ALA A 438 1.12 -21.15 10.76
N GLY A 439 0.54 -20.06 10.24
CA GLY A 439 1.22 -19.09 9.37
C GLY A 439 1.23 -19.44 7.88
N SER A 440 0.80 -20.64 7.49
CA SER A 440 0.54 -21.01 6.09
C SER A 440 -0.91 -20.70 5.72
N PHE A 441 -1.12 -20.46 4.43
CA PHE A 441 -2.41 -20.23 3.81
C PHE A 441 -2.59 -21.16 2.63
N VAL A 442 -3.81 -21.63 2.36
CA VAL A 442 -4.16 -22.54 1.26
C VAL A 442 -4.95 -21.78 0.21
N PHE A 443 -4.48 -21.77 -1.04
CA PHE A 443 -5.22 -21.18 -2.17
C PHE A 443 -6.41 -22.06 -2.56
N ASP A 444 -7.59 -21.47 -2.65
CA ASP A 444 -8.76 -22.08 -3.28
C ASP A 444 -8.77 -21.69 -4.76
N SER A 445 -8.58 -22.64 -5.66
CA SER A 445 -8.36 -22.35 -7.08
C SER A 445 -8.93 -23.44 -7.98
N ALA A 446 -9.82 -23.04 -8.90
CA ALA A 446 -10.42 -23.92 -9.90
C ALA A 446 -9.40 -24.56 -10.88
N ARG A 447 -8.12 -24.14 -10.84
CA ARG A 447 -7.01 -24.79 -11.57
C ARG A 447 -6.44 -26.03 -10.85
N ILE A 448 -6.93 -26.38 -9.66
CA ILE A 448 -6.48 -27.53 -8.87
C ILE A 448 -7.37 -28.74 -9.18
N ALA A 449 -6.84 -29.69 -9.93
CA ALA A 449 -7.49 -30.97 -10.25
C ALA A 449 -6.93 -32.17 -9.45
N SER A 450 -6.04 -31.93 -8.48
CA SER A 450 -5.40 -32.98 -7.68
C SER A 450 -6.21 -33.34 -6.42
N PRO A 451 -6.24 -34.63 -6.00
CA PRO A 451 -7.00 -35.06 -4.81
C PRO A 451 -6.61 -34.34 -3.51
N VAL A 452 -5.37 -33.86 -3.39
CA VAL A 452 -4.93 -33.03 -2.26
C VAL A 452 -4.44 -31.67 -2.75
N ASN A 453 -4.83 -30.63 -2.02
CA ASN A 453 -4.40 -29.26 -2.27
C ASN A 453 -3.03 -28.98 -1.62
N THR A 454 -2.01 -28.85 -2.47
CA THR A 454 -0.64 -28.43 -2.13
C THR A 454 -0.32 -26.99 -2.57
N ALA A 455 -1.31 -26.25 -3.09
CA ALA A 455 -1.17 -24.85 -3.48
C ALA A 455 -1.27 -23.96 -2.23
N ARG A 456 -0.14 -23.75 -1.54
CA ARG A 456 -0.07 -23.02 -0.27
C ARG A 456 0.94 -21.89 -0.33
N PHE A 457 0.86 -20.94 0.61
CA PHE A 457 1.82 -19.83 0.74
C PHE A 457 2.04 -19.39 2.18
N ARG A 458 3.19 -18.77 2.44
CA ARG A 458 3.57 -18.07 3.68
C ARG A 458 4.12 -16.69 3.33
N LEU A 459 4.09 -15.77 4.30
CA LEU A 459 4.55 -14.38 4.12
C LEU A 459 5.61 -14.02 5.16
N ALA A 460 6.67 -13.36 4.71
CA ALA A 460 7.60 -12.61 5.54
C ALA A 460 7.56 -11.14 5.10
N ALA A 461 6.67 -10.37 5.73
CA ALA A 461 6.37 -8.97 5.41
C ALA A 461 6.09 -8.73 3.91
N ASP A 462 7.06 -8.15 3.20
CA ASP A 462 6.96 -7.76 1.79
C ASP A 462 7.32 -8.88 0.80
N THR A 463 7.50 -10.11 1.27
CA THR A 463 7.77 -11.29 0.43
C THR A 463 6.84 -12.46 0.76
N VAL A 464 6.32 -13.09 -0.28
CA VAL A 464 5.51 -14.31 -0.27
C VAL A 464 6.33 -15.46 -0.85
N VAL A 465 6.31 -16.62 -0.20
CA VAL A 465 6.82 -17.88 -0.76
C VAL A 465 5.67 -18.86 -0.78
N GLY A 466 5.46 -19.53 -1.91
CA GLY A 466 4.35 -20.45 -2.03
C GLY A 466 4.50 -21.43 -3.18
N SER A 467 3.44 -22.17 -3.44
CA SER A 467 3.23 -22.96 -4.65
C SER A 467 1.81 -22.73 -5.15
N PHE A 468 1.65 -22.67 -6.47
CA PHE A 468 0.37 -22.33 -7.11
C PHE A 468 0.18 -23.15 -8.39
N PRO A 469 -1.06 -23.47 -8.82
CA PRO A 469 -1.35 -24.15 -10.08
C PRO A 469 -1.06 -23.25 -11.30
N PHE A 470 0.21 -23.12 -11.64
CA PHE A 470 0.66 -22.45 -12.85
C PHE A 470 0.53 -23.37 -14.08
N ALA A 471 0.49 -22.77 -15.27
CA ALA A 471 0.61 -23.53 -16.52
C ALA A 471 1.94 -24.31 -16.55
N VAL A 472 1.89 -25.58 -16.95
CA VAL A 472 3.09 -26.40 -17.13
C VAL A 472 3.92 -25.82 -18.27
N ALA A 473 5.21 -25.57 -18.00
CA ALA A 473 6.09 -24.87 -18.91
C ALA A 473 6.16 -25.57 -20.28
N GLN A 474 5.93 -24.80 -21.35
CA GLN A 474 6.11 -25.22 -22.74
C GLN A 474 5.18 -26.38 -23.21
N VAL A 475 4.09 -26.66 -22.50
CA VAL A 475 3.12 -27.73 -22.84
C VAL A 475 1.85 -27.15 -23.49
N THR A 476 1.45 -27.73 -24.62
CA THR A 476 0.22 -27.41 -25.37
C THR A 476 -0.54 -28.70 -25.68
N PRO A 477 -1.88 -28.79 -25.45
CA PRO A 477 -2.74 -27.78 -24.82
C PRO A 477 -2.33 -27.50 -23.37
N VAL A 478 -2.71 -26.33 -22.86
CA VAL A 478 -2.32 -25.87 -21.52
C VAL A 478 -2.87 -26.82 -20.45
N SER A 479 -1.96 -27.33 -19.63
CA SER A 479 -2.26 -28.06 -18.40
C SER A 479 -1.72 -27.30 -17.20
N TYR A 480 -2.33 -27.48 -16.03
CA TYR A 480 -1.92 -26.82 -14.79
C TYR A 480 -1.26 -27.80 -13.83
N GLY A 481 -0.25 -27.32 -13.11
CA GLY A 481 0.41 -28.08 -12.06
C GLY A 481 0.91 -27.16 -10.95
N VAL A 482 0.81 -27.62 -9.70
CA VAL A 482 1.33 -26.88 -8.55
C VAL A 482 2.85 -26.79 -8.66
N ARG A 483 3.41 -25.58 -8.71
CA ARG A 483 4.86 -25.33 -8.77
C ARG A 483 5.26 -24.20 -7.81
N PRO A 484 6.44 -24.23 -7.18
CA PRO A 484 6.88 -23.19 -6.24
C PRO A 484 7.16 -21.85 -6.91
N PHE A 485 7.00 -20.77 -6.15
CA PHE A 485 7.30 -19.39 -6.54
C PHE A 485 7.83 -18.58 -5.36
N VAL A 486 8.53 -17.49 -5.68
CA VAL A 486 8.80 -16.37 -4.76
C VAL A 486 8.16 -15.12 -5.36
N ALA A 487 7.41 -14.36 -4.56
CA ALA A 487 6.87 -13.08 -4.96
C ALA A 487 7.27 -11.99 -3.96
N SER A 488 7.62 -10.80 -4.43
CA SER A 488 8.02 -9.70 -3.54
C SER A 488 7.54 -8.36 -4.05
N ARG A 489 7.32 -7.42 -3.14
CA ARG A 489 7.11 -5.99 -3.43
C ARG A 489 8.26 -5.09 -2.95
N ALA A 490 9.15 -5.61 -2.11
CA ALA A 490 10.35 -4.90 -1.64
C ALA A 490 11.53 -5.10 -2.63
N LEU A 491 11.33 -4.73 -3.89
CA LEU A 491 12.34 -4.87 -4.94
C LEU A 491 13.33 -3.69 -4.94
N VAL A 492 14.59 -3.97 -5.28
CA VAL A 492 15.67 -2.98 -5.32
C VAL A 492 15.57 -2.13 -6.58
N LYS A 493 15.36 -0.83 -6.38
CA LYS A 493 15.13 0.19 -7.43
C LYS A 493 16.33 1.11 -7.71
N THR A 494 17.40 1.02 -6.93
CA THR A 494 18.62 1.82 -7.10
C THR A 494 19.80 0.93 -7.48
N GLN A 495 20.53 1.31 -8.54
CA GLN A 495 21.56 0.46 -9.13
C GLN A 495 22.68 0.12 -8.12
N ALA A 496 23.14 1.12 -7.36
CA ALA A 496 24.15 0.95 -6.30
C ALA A 496 23.76 -0.03 -5.17
N ALA A 497 22.47 -0.38 -5.01
CA ALA A 497 22.01 -1.29 -3.97
C ALA A 497 21.88 -2.77 -4.44
N LEU A 498 22.29 -3.06 -5.69
CA LEU A 498 22.29 -4.40 -6.29
C LEU A 498 23.53 -5.23 -5.93
N ASP A 499 24.65 -4.58 -5.59
CA ASP A 499 25.95 -5.22 -5.34
C ASP A 499 25.85 -6.35 -4.30
N GLY A 500 26.54 -7.45 -4.57
CA GLY A 500 26.54 -8.65 -3.73
C GLY A 500 26.97 -9.91 -4.48
N VAL A 501 27.32 -10.95 -3.73
CA VAL A 501 27.64 -12.29 -4.26
C VAL A 501 26.47 -13.22 -3.95
N TYR A 502 25.99 -13.97 -4.94
CA TYR A 502 24.77 -14.77 -4.84
C TYR A 502 24.98 -16.20 -5.36
N ASN A 503 24.53 -17.17 -4.58
CA ASN A 503 24.53 -18.59 -4.95
C ASN A 503 23.27 -18.90 -5.74
N ARG A 504 23.41 -18.90 -7.06
CA ARG A 504 22.31 -18.95 -8.02
C ARG A 504 21.96 -20.40 -8.35
N LEU A 505 20.86 -20.86 -7.76
CA LEU A 505 20.19 -22.12 -8.07
C LEU A 505 19.05 -21.87 -9.07
N GLY A 506 18.60 -22.88 -9.79
CA GLY A 506 17.43 -22.77 -10.66
C GLY A 506 17.33 -23.85 -11.72
N VAL A 507 16.31 -23.74 -12.57
CA VAL A 507 15.95 -24.78 -13.55
C VAL A 507 15.74 -24.19 -14.95
N ASN A 508 16.02 -25.01 -15.96
CA ASN A 508 15.62 -24.85 -17.36
C ASN A 508 14.49 -25.85 -17.60
N LEU A 509 13.41 -25.45 -18.26
CA LEU A 509 12.25 -26.30 -18.52
C LEU A 509 11.87 -26.27 -20.01
N THR A 510 11.57 -27.45 -20.54
CA THR A 510 11.06 -27.70 -21.88
C THR A 510 9.83 -28.60 -21.78
N ALA A 511 9.09 -28.79 -22.87
CA ALA A 511 7.93 -29.69 -22.92
C ALA A 511 8.25 -31.14 -22.49
N ALA A 512 9.49 -31.59 -22.68
CA ALA A 512 9.91 -32.98 -22.46
C ALA A 512 10.59 -33.21 -21.09
N GLY A 513 10.95 -32.16 -20.35
CA GLY A 513 11.71 -32.29 -19.11
C GLY A 513 12.50 -31.03 -18.75
N GLY A 514 13.35 -31.13 -17.72
CA GLY A 514 14.14 -30.02 -17.21
C GLY A 514 15.62 -30.34 -16.98
N ASP A 515 16.43 -29.28 -16.91
CA ASP A 515 17.85 -29.28 -16.52
C ASP A 515 18.06 -28.29 -15.37
N SER A 516 19.13 -28.45 -14.61
CA SER A 516 19.45 -27.63 -13.45
C SER A 516 20.58 -26.63 -13.74
N SER A 517 20.51 -25.45 -13.12
CA SER A 517 21.54 -24.42 -13.19
C SER A 517 22.04 -24.12 -11.79
N ILE A 518 23.33 -24.39 -11.54
CA ILE A 518 24.01 -24.17 -10.26
C ILE A 518 25.30 -23.39 -10.55
N THR A 519 25.41 -22.18 -10.02
CA THR A 519 26.60 -21.32 -10.18
C THR A 519 26.61 -20.23 -9.12
N GLN A 520 27.78 -19.63 -8.84
CA GLN A 520 27.84 -18.37 -8.13
C GLN A 520 27.89 -17.20 -9.13
N ILE A 521 27.18 -16.11 -8.81
CA ILE A 521 27.25 -14.84 -9.54
C ILE A 521 27.68 -13.73 -8.58
N GLN A 522 28.18 -12.64 -9.13
CA GLN A 522 28.41 -11.40 -8.40
C GLN A 522 27.85 -10.21 -9.17
N VAL A 523 27.13 -9.33 -8.50
CA VAL A 523 26.86 -7.97 -8.97
C VAL A 523 27.86 -7.03 -8.30
N ALA A 524 28.48 -6.16 -9.08
CA ALA A 524 29.59 -5.33 -8.65
C ALA A 524 29.59 -3.94 -9.32
N SER A 525 30.53 -3.10 -8.86
CA SER A 525 30.82 -1.77 -9.40
C SER A 525 29.62 -0.83 -9.31
N GLY A 526 28.92 -0.83 -8.17
CA GLY A 526 27.72 -0.02 -7.96
C GLY A 526 26.53 -0.48 -8.80
N GLY A 527 26.43 -1.79 -9.03
CA GLY A 527 25.38 -2.43 -9.82
C GLY A 527 25.54 -2.29 -11.33
N THR A 528 26.73 -1.98 -11.85
CA THR A 528 26.98 -1.76 -13.28
C THR A 528 27.52 -2.99 -14.02
N ALA A 529 28.07 -3.96 -13.29
CA ALA A 529 28.58 -5.21 -13.84
C ALA A 529 27.98 -6.44 -13.13
N LEU A 530 27.76 -7.52 -13.88
CA LEU A 530 27.47 -8.84 -13.33
C LEU A 530 28.50 -9.85 -13.85
N TYR A 531 29.09 -10.62 -12.94
CA TYR A 531 30.00 -11.72 -13.23
C TYR A 531 29.31 -13.06 -12.97
N LEU A 532 29.59 -14.07 -13.79
CA LEU A 532 28.95 -15.38 -13.74
C LEU A 532 29.97 -16.48 -14.09
N CYS A 533 30.12 -17.50 -13.25
CA CYS A 533 30.98 -18.63 -13.56
C CYS A 533 30.24 -19.71 -14.38
N ASN A 534 30.53 -19.81 -15.67
CA ASN A 534 29.89 -20.74 -16.60
C ASN A 534 30.74 -22.01 -16.76
N ASN A 535 30.77 -22.83 -15.71
CA ASN A 535 31.60 -24.03 -15.64
C ASN A 535 30.77 -25.24 -15.15
N SER A 536 31.17 -26.46 -15.48
CA SER A 536 30.55 -27.70 -14.97
C SER A 536 30.93 -27.98 -13.52
N THR A 537 32.11 -27.55 -13.09
CA THR A 537 32.52 -27.49 -11.69
C THR A 537 31.97 -26.21 -11.05
N ILE A 538 31.34 -26.33 -9.89
CA ILE A 538 30.71 -25.20 -9.19
C ILE A 538 31.78 -24.45 -8.37
N TYR A 539 32.37 -23.43 -8.99
CA TYR A 539 33.33 -22.52 -8.34
C TYR A 539 32.63 -21.38 -7.59
N ARG A 540 33.37 -20.75 -6.67
CA ARG A 540 33.10 -19.36 -6.27
C ARG A 540 33.44 -18.42 -7.43
N ILE A 541 32.92 -17.20 -7.37
CA ILE A 541 33.17 -16.20 -8.40
C ILE A 541 34.64 -15.74 -8.45
N ASP A 542 35.32 -15.70 -7.30
CA ASP A 542 36.74 -15.32 -7.17
C ASP A 542 37.72 -16.46 -7.44
N THR A 543 37.25 -17.71 -7.48
CA THR A 543 38.04 -18.90 -7.87
C THR A 543 37.71 -19.40 -9.28
N CYS A 544 36.81 -18.73 -9.99
CA CYS A 544 36.35 -19.15 -11.31
C CYS A 544 37.48 -19.07 -12.36
N PRO A 545 37.74 -20.14 -13.14
CA PRO A 545 38.72 -20.08 -14.23
C PRO A 545 38.33 -19.01 -15.26
N ALA A 546 39.28 -18.12 -15.59
CA ALA A 546 39.02 -16.94 -16.42
C ALA A 546 38.38 -17.23 -17.78
N ALA A 547 38.71 -18.37 -18.41
CA ALA A 547 38.11 -18.81 -19.67
C ALA A 547 36.61 -19.20 -19.55
N THR A 548 36.10 -19.36 -18.33
CA THR A 548 34.68 -19.64 -18.01
C THR A 548 33.99 -18.52 -17.22
N LEU A 549 34.67 -17.41 -16.96
CA LEU A 549 34.09 -16.24 -16.30
C LEU A 549 33.42 -15.34 -17.35
N LEU A 550 32.08 -15.27 -17.32
CA LEU A 550 31.31 -14.38 -18.18
C LEU A 550 31.06 -13.03 -17.49
N THR A 551 31.22 -11.95 -18.23
CA THR A 551 30.99 -10.57 -17.78
C THR A 551 29.82 -9.97 -18.54
N TYR A 552 28.86 -9.41 -17.82
CA TYR A 552 27.68 -8.74 -18.35
C TYR A 552 27.68 -7.27 -17.90
N THR A 553 27.25 -6.37 -18.78
CA THR A 553 26.81 -5.03 -18.35
C THR A 553 25.44 -5.13 -17.71
N VAL A 554 25.16 -4.25 -16.74
CA VAL A 554 23.86 -4.15 -16.05
C VAL A 554 23.26 -2.78 -16.32
N SER A 555 21.98 -2.74 -16.69
CA SER A 555 21.25 -1.50 -16.95
C SER A 555 19.79 -1.57 -16.46
N PRO A 556 19.10 -0.43 -16.29
CA PRO A 556 17.66 -0.42 -15.99
C PRO A 556 16.83 -1.19 -17.03
N GLY A 557 15.78 -1.86 -16.55
CA GLY A 557 14.79 -2.56 -17.36
C GLY A 557 13.61 -1.68 -17.77
N ALA A 558 12.59 -2.31 -18.37
CA ALA A 558 11.34 -1.64 -18.76
C ALA A 558 10.45 -1.21 -17.58
N SER A 559 10.84 -1.57 -16.34
CA SER A 559 10.18 -1.15 -15.10
C SER A 559 11.25 -0.91 -14.02
N VAL A 560 10.98 0.03 -13.11
CA VAL A 560 11.94 0.57 -12.12
C VAL A 560 12.52 -0.45 -11.12
N ASP A 561 11.93 -1.64 -11.07
CA ASP A 561 12.28 -2.76 -10.19
C ASP A 561 13.06 -3.89 -10.90
N THR A 562 13.27 -3.73 -12.21
CA THR A 562 13.78 -4.76 -13.12
C THR A 562 15.07 -4.27 -13.77
N TRP A 563 16.02 -5.17 -13.95
CA TRP A 563 17.36 -4.90 -14.43
C TRP A 563 17.69 -5.82 -15.60
N ASN A 564 18.31 -5.28 -16.64
CA ASN A 564 18.77 -6.03 -17.81
C ASN A 564 20.23 -6.44 -17.64
N ILE A 565 20.60 -7.57 -18.25
CA ILE A 565 21.99 -7.98 -18.45
C ILE A 565 22.27 -8.26 -19.92
N VAL A 566 23.44 -7.86 -20.40
CA VAL A 566 23.95 -8.16 -21.76
C VAL A 566 25.41 -8.58 -21.66
N ASN A 567 25.75 -9.76 -22.19
CA ASN A 567 27.10 -10.30 -22.14
C ASN A 567 28.05 -9.48 -23.02
N VAL A 568 29.18 -9.06 -22.46
CA VAL A 568 30.18 -8.20 -23.13
C VAL A 568 30.81 -8.89 -24.35
N SER A 569 30.97 -10.22 -24.33
CA SER A 569 31.51 -10.98 -25.48
C SER A 569 30.44 -11.52 -26.43
N ASN A 570 29.16 -11.46 -26.07
CA ASN A 570 28.06 -11.97 -26.89
C ASN A 570 26.72 -11.24 -26.61
N PRO A 571 26.40 -10.13 -27.30
CA PRO A 571 25.15 -9.39 -27.07
C PRO A 571 23.83 -10.15 -27.36
N ALA A 572 23.90 -11.37 -27.93
CA ALA A 572 22.73 -12.26 -28.02
C ALA A 572 22.46 -13.01 -26.70
N ASP A 573 23.49 -13.24 -25.87
CA ASP A 573 23.35 -13.70 -24.49
C ASP A 573 22.98 -12.52 -23.59
N ARG A 574 21.66 -12.38 -23.39
CA ARG A 574 21.04 -11.32 -22.60
C ARG A 574 19.84 -11.84 -21.81
N GLY A 575 19.51 -11.16 -20.73
CA GLY A 575 18.37 -11.50 -19.89
C GLY A 575 17.94 -10.33 -19.02
N SER A 576 17.01 -10.59 -18.11
CA SER A 576 16.63 -9.63 -17.08
C SER A 576 16.34 -10.30 -15.73
N PHE A 577 16.52 -9.55 -14.67
CA PHE A 577 16.41 -10.00 -13.28
C PHE A 577 15.81 -8.89 -12.40
N ALA A 578 15.50 -9.24 -11.16
CA ALA A 578 15.30 -8.29 -10.07
C ALA A 578 16.10 -8.75 -8.86
N ILE A 579 16.23 -7.87 -7.87
CA ILE A 579 16.72 -8.23 -6.55
C ILE A 579 15.64 -7.84 -5.53
N ALA A 580 15.20 -8.80 -4.73
CA ALA A 580 14.26 -8.58 -3.63
C ALA A 580 15.01 -8.40 -2.31
N ARG A 581 14.51 -7.51 -1.44
CA ARG A 581 14.89 -7.46 -0.03
C ARG A 581 14.01 -8.44 0.73
N VAL A 582 14.62 -9.50 1.27
CA VAL A 582 13.92 -10.57 2.00
C VAL A 582 14.57 -10.73 3.37
N GLY A 583 13.86 -10.31 4.42
CA GLY A 583 14.51 -9.96 5.68
C GLY A 583 15.52 -8.83 5.45
N ASN A 584 16.76 -9.01 5.90
CA ASN A 584 17.81 -8.00 5.76
C ASN A 584 18.73 -8.21 4.53
N GLU A 585 18.44 -9.19 3.67
CA GLU A 585 19.33 -9.61 2.58
C GLU A 585 18.77 -9.35 1.18
N ASN A 586 19.67 -9.19 0.21
CA ASN A 586 19.35 -9.22 -1.22
C ASN A 586 19.16 -10.67 -1.68
N VAL A 587 18.10 -10.90 -2.47
CA VAL A 587 17.81 -12.17 -3.15
C VAL A 587 17.65 -11.90 -4.65
N TYR A 588 18.54 -12.47 -5.47
CA TYR A 588 18.44 -12.40 -6.92
C TYR A 588 17.28 -13.27 -7.41
N LEU A 589 16.42 -12.72 -8.27
CA LEU A 589 15.29 -13.43 -8.88
C LEU A 589 15.28 -13.21 -10.41
N SER A 590 15.14 -14.28 -11.17
CA SER A 590 14.88 -14.19 -12.61
C SER A 590 14.00 -15.35 -13.06
N ALA A 591 13.06 -15.04 -13.95
CA ALA A 591 12.21 -16.00 -14.66
C ALA A 591 12.00 -15.51 -16.09
N GLY A 592 11.60 -16.38 -17.02
CA GLY A 592 11.19 -15.99 -18.37
C GLY A 592 11.53 -17.03 -19.44
N ILE A 593 11.22 -16.71 -20.69
CA ILE A 593 11.64 -17.48 -21.86
C ILE A 593 13.08 -17.08 -22.27
N VAL A 594 13.89 -18.05 -22.71
CA VAL A 594 15.24 -17.80 -23.24
C VAL A 594 15.14 -17.24 -24.67
N PRO A 595 15.61 -16.02 -24.99
CA PRO A 595 15.41 -15.41 -26.31
C PRO A 595 16.06 -16.16 -27.47
N SER A 596 17.17 -16.87 -27.22
CA SER A 596 17.87 -17.69 -28.21
C SER A 596 17.30 -19.10 -28.37
N THR A 597 16.48 -19.57 -27.42
CA THR A 597 15.81 -20.89 -27.47
C THR A 597 14.39 -20.77 -26.89
N PRO A 598 13.42 -20.19 -27.62
CA PRO A 598 12.10 -19.83 -27.08
C PRO A 598 11.26 -20.99 -26.51
N THR A 599 11.59 -22.22 -26.88
CA THR A 599 11.04 -23.48 -26.31
C THR A 599 11.59 -23.81 -24.93
N THR A 600 12.41 -22.94 -24.34
CA THR A 600 13.02 -23.08 -23.00
C THR A 600 12.53 -21.96 -22.09
N SER A 601 11.84 -22.33 -21.01
CA SER A 601 11.57 -21.43 -19.89
C SER A 601 12.65 -21.60 -18.80
N VAL A 602 12.99 -20.53 -18.09
CA VAL A 602 13.98 -20.56 -17.01
C VAL A 602 13.43 -19.95 -15.73
N PHE A 603 13.88 -20.50 -14.60
CA PHE A 603 13.78 -19.88 -13.27
C PHE A 603 15.15 -19.86 -12.60
N ARG A 604 15.45 -18.80 -11.84
CA ARG A 604 16.68 -18.62 -11.04
C ARG A 604 16.35 -17.93 -9.72
N ILE A 605 16.91 -18.45 -8.64
CA ILE A 605 16.96 -17.82 -7.32
C ILE A 605 18.41 -17.77 -6.85
N GLY A 606 18.88 -16.59 -6.42
CA GLY A 606 20.22 -16.41 -5.88
C GLY A 606 20.18 -15.91 -4.45
N LEU A 607 20.61 -16.75 -3.51
CA LEU A 607 20.70 -16.42 -2.08
C LEU A 607 22.09 -15.87 -1.77
N ALA A 608 22.18 -14.87 -0.90
CA ALA A 608 23.44 -14.18 -0.59
C ALA A 608 24.54 -15.14 -0.06
N GLU A 609 25.79 -14.88 -0.42
CA GLU A 609 26.94 -15.61 0.13
C GLU A 609 27.20 -15.22 1.60
N ARG A 610 27.48 -16.22 2.44
CA ARG A 610 27.71 -16.07 3.89
C ARG A 610 28.55 -17.22 4.43
N ALA A 611 29.25 -16.99 5.55
CA ALA A 611 30.03 -18.02 6.22
C ALA A 611 29.22 -18.93 7.16
N THR A 612 28.03 -18.49 7.60
CA THR A 612 27.24 -19.14 8.65
C THR A 612 26.14 -20.06 8.09
N TRP A 613 26.12 -21.30 8.58
CA TRP A 613 25.00 -22.23 8.40
C TRP A 613 24.33 -22.50 9.75
N PRO A 614 23.36 -21.67 10.19
CA PRO A 614 22.52 -22.01 11.31
C PRO A 614 21.67 -23.25 10.99
N ALA A 615 21.22 -23.96 12.03
CA ALA A 615 20.10 -24.87 11.91
C ALA A 615 18.82 -24.04 11.79
N VAL A 616 17.99 -24.34 10.78
CA VAL A 616 16.72 -23.64 10.52
C VAL A 616 15.60 -24.64 10.23
N THR A 617 14.37 -24.15 10.38
CA THR A 617 13.17 -24.81 9.89
C THR A 617 12.56 -23.93 8.81
N ALA A 618 12.16 -24.55 7.70
CA ALA A 618 11.53 -23.89 6.57
C ALA A 618 10.22 -24.59 6.19
N ARG A 619 9.41 -23.87 5.40
CA ARG A 619 8.13 -24.32 4.83
C ARG A 619 7.98 -23.88 3.39
N GLY A 620 7.54 -24.79 2.53
CA GLY A 620 7.45 -24.50 1.10
C GLY A 620 7.16 -25.72 0.23
N GLY A 621 7.44 -25.58 -1.05
CA GLY A 621 7.10 -26.58 -2.06
C GLY A 621 8.20 -26.82 -3.09
N ALA A 622 8.00 -27.86 -3.89
CA ALA A 622 8.97 -28.32 -4.88
C ALA A 622 8.34 -28.56 -6.27
N THR A 623 9.17 -28.68 -7.31
CA THR A 623 8.71 -28.80 -8.70
C THR A 623 7.94 -30.09 -9.02
N ASN A 624 7.96 -31.09 -8.13
CA ASN A 624 7.05 -32.25 -8.16
C ASN A 624 5.63 -31.94 -7.64
N GLY A 625 5.36 -30.70 -7.25
CA GLY A 625 4.07 -30.23 -6.72
C GLY A 625 3.82 -30.53 -5.25
N SER A 626 4.82 -31.03 -4.49
CA SER A 626 4.66 -31.26 -3.06
C SER A 626 4.68 -29.96 -2.24
N TRP A 627 4.01 -29.98 -1.09
CA TRP A 627 4.19 -29.00 0.00
C TRP A 627 4.74 -29.72 1.24
N GLY A 628 5.48 -29.00 2.10
CA GLY A 628 5.88 -29.54 3.38
C GLY A 628 6.90 -28.70 4.15
N GLY A 629 7.50 -29.33 5.17
CA GLY A 629 8.47 -28.70 6.06
C GLY A 629 9.83 -29.35 6.05
N THR A 630 10.85 -28.50 6.06
CA THR A 630 12.26 -28.86 5.86
C THR A 630 13.07 -28.35 7.03
N ALA A 631 13.65 -29.25 7.81
CA ALA A 631 14.71 -28.95 8.78
C ALA A 631 16.06 -29.09 8.09
N ILE A 632 16.94 -28.09 8.24
CA ILE A 632 18.26 -28.09 7.60
C ILE A 632 19.31 -27.40 8.46
N ASP A 633 20.50 -27.98 8.53
CA ASP A 633 21.69 -27.39 9.17
C ASP A 633 22.94 -27.54 8.27
N ALA A 634 24.15 -27.37 8.83
CA ALA A 634 25.40 -27.48 8.09
C ALA A 634 25.74 -28.92 7.60
N SER A 635 25.05 -29.93 8.11
CA SER A 635 25.41 -31.36 8.04
C SER A 635 24.24 -32.30 7.72
N GLY A 636 22.99 -31.90 8.00
CA GLY A 636 21.79 -32.69 7.73
C GLY A 636 20.67 -31.89 7.07
N TYR A 637 19.91 -32.57 6.21
CA TYR A 637 18.61 -32.15 5.69
C TYR A 637 17.58 -33.24 6.04
N ALA A 638 16.40 -32.83 6.48
CA ALA A 638 15.25 -33.71 6.65
C ALA A 638 13.96 -32.96 6.27
N ARG A 639 13.18 -33.50 5.33
CA ARG A 639 11.92 -32.91 4.87
C ARG A 639 10.76 -33.89 5.00
N THR A 640 9.69 -33.44 5.65
CA THR A 640 8.37 -34.07 5.56
C THR A 640 7.57 -33.38 4.45
N GLN A 641 6.90 -34.15 3.59
CA GLN A 641 6.10 -33.58 2.50
C GLN A 641 4.84 -34.38 2.20
N VAL A 642 3.85 -33.70 1.63
CA VAL A 642 2.64 -34.28 1.01
C VAL A 642 2.63 -33.96 -0.48
N LEU A 643 2.36 -34.98 -1.30
CA LEU A 643 2.25 -34.88 -2.76
C LEU A 643 0.80 -34.55 -3.19
N PRO A 644 0.57 -34.03 -4.41
CA PRO A 644 -0.78 -33.75 -4.93
C PRO A 644 -1.72 -34.97 -4.95
N GLY A 645 -1.16 -36.18 -5.06
CA GLY A 645 -1.90 -37.45 -4.96
C GLY A 645 -2.12 -37.95 -3.53
N GLY A 646 -1.88 -37.12 -2.50
CA GLY A 646 -2.10 -37.44 -1.08
C GLY A 646 -1.04 -38.31 -0.40
N ALA A 647 -0.12 -38.93 -1.16
CA ALA A 647 1.01 -39.65 -0.59
C ALA A 647 1.90 -38.71 0.25
N THR A 648 2.15 -39.08 1.50
CA THR A 648 3.08 -38.41 2.43
C THR A 648 4.40 -39.16 2.50
N GLY A 649 5.48 -38.45 2.86
CA GLY A 649 6.78 -39.09 3.05
C GLY A 649 7.84 -38.18 3.68
N THR A 650 8.86 -38.81 4.25
CA THR A 650 10.02 -38.15 4.86
C THR A 650 11.28 -38.46 4.05
N PHE A 651 12.05 -37.44 3.72
CA PHE A 651 13.24 -37.52 2.87
C PHE A 651 14.41 -36.88 3.61
N SER A 652 15.52 -37.61 3.75
CA SER A 652 16.69 -37.15 4.51
C SER A 652 17.97 -37.30 3.71
N ALA A 653 18.91 -36.37 3.90
CA ALA A 653 20.21 -36.34 3.24
C ALA A 653 21.30 -35.83 4.18
N THR A 654 22.54 -36.29 3.94
CA THR A 654 23.74 -35.68 4.53
C THR A 654 24.20 -34.50 3.67
N LEU A 655 24.74 -33.46 4.32
CA LEU A 655 25.23 -32.24 3.70
C LEU A 655 26.75 -32.10 3.82
N GLY A 656 27.44 -32.10 2.69
CA GLY A 656 28.86 -31.77 2.57
C GLY A 656 29.06 -30.29 2.21
N SER A 657 30.23 -29.73 2.55
CA SER A 657 30.68 -28.44 2.01
C SER A 657 31.16 -28.58 0.57
N MET A 658 31.17 -27.48 -0.19
CA MET A 658 31.68 -27.45 -1.58
C MET A 658 33.22 -27.39 -1.69
N GLY A 659 33.93 -27.89 -0.67
CA GLY A 659 35.39 -27.82 -0.58
C GLY A 659 35.93 -26.39 -0.48
N ALA A 660 37.19 -26.20 -0.85
CA ALA A 660 37.86 -24.89 -0.81
C ALA A 660 37.60 -24.02 -2.07
N VAL A 661 37.18 -24.64 -3.18
CA VAL A 661 36.98 -23.95 -4.48
C VAL A 661 35.54 -23.52 -4.73
N GLY A 662 34.56 -24.23 -4.17
CA GLY A 662 33.14 -23.92 -4.34
C GLY A 662 32.55 -23.03 -3.24
N PRO A 663 31.30 -22.57 -3.40
CA PRO A 663 30.71 -21.56 -2.53
C PRO A 663 30.55 -21.96 -1.05
N VAL A 664 30.71 -20.98 -0.17
CA VAL A 664 30.67 -21.18 1.29
C VAL A 664 29.23 -21.33 1.79
N ASN A 665 28.28 -20.58 1.22
CA ASN A 665 26.85 -20.75 1.47
C ASN A 665 26.18 -21.72 0.48
N MET A 666 26.90 -22.77 0.06
CA MET A 666 26.32 -23.89 -0.67
C MET A 666 26.74 -25.21 -0.03
N ARG A 667 25.82 -26.18 -0.02
CA ARG A 667 26.04 -27.54 0.48
C ARG A 667 25.67 -28.55 -0.61
N ALA A 668 26.46 -29.61 -0.71
CA ALA A 668 26.15 -30.79 -1.51
C ALA A 668 25.29 -31.75 -0.68
N ALA A 669 24.11 -32.12 -1.16
CA ALA A 669 23.15 -32.98 -0.48
C ALA A 669 23.07 -34.36 -1.14
N SER A 670 23.35 -35.42 -0.37
CA SER A 670 23.34 -36.80 -0.88
C SER A 670 22.14 -37.59 -0.33
N PHE A 671 21.31 -38.06 -1.26
CA PHE A 671 20.21 -39.01 -1.04
C PHE A 671 20.60 -40.38 -1.64
N GLY A 672 21.80 -40.87 -1.29
CA GLY A 672 22.39 -42.05 -1.91
C GLY A 672 22.92 -41.75 -3.32
N THR A 673 22.22 -42.20 -4.35
CA THR A 673 22.58 -41.94 -5.76
C THR A 673 22.01 -40.63 -6.31
N ALA A 674 20.99 -40.07 -5.67
CA ALA A 674 20.40 -38.78 -6.05
C ALA A 674 21.13 -37.62 -5.34
N PHE A 675 21.58 -36.63 -6.11
CA PHE A 675 22.47 -35.57 -5.64
C PHE A 675 21.84 -34.19 -5.87
N HIS A 676 21.89 -33.32 -4.87
CA HIS A 676 21.31 -31.97 -4.90
C HIS A 676 22.29 -30.93 -4.34
N PHE A 677 22.00 -29.65 -4.56
CA PHE A 677 22.75 -28.51 -4.04
C PHE A 677 21.81 -27.57 -3.29
N ALA A 678 22.15 -27.24 -2.06
CA ALA A 678 21.34 -26.43 -1.14
C ALA A 678 22.03 -25.11 -0.79
N SER A 679 21.25 -24.06 -0.55
CA SER A 679 21.69 -22.76 -0.03
C SER A 679 20.62 -22.14 0.88
N GLN A 680 21.02 -21.33 1.86
CA GLN A 680 20.08 -20.66 2.77
C GLN A 680 20.44 -19.20 3.09
N GLY A 681 19.47 -18.31 3.01
CA GLY A 681 19.52 -16.94 3.50
C GLY A 681 19.00 -16.83 4.94
N SER A 682 18.56 -15.63 5.32
CA SER A 682 17.99 -15.32 6.64
C SER A 682 16.51 -15.64 6.72
N LYS A 683 15.79 -15.56 5.60
CA LYS A 683 14.37 -15.91 5.49
C LYS A 683 13.98 -16.82 4.31
N LEU A 684 14.94 -17.26 3.49
CA LEU A 684 14.71 -18.21 2.40
C LEU A 684 15.67 -19.39 2.44
N PHE A 685 15.17 -20.56 2.07
CA PHE A 685 15.92 -21.75 1.73
C PHE A 685 15.62 -22.14 0.28
N ALA A 686 16.63 -22.65 -0.44
CA ALA A 686 16.45 -23.25 -1.75
C ALA A 686 17.37 -24.47 -1.94
N MET A 687 16.88 -25.50 -2.60
CA MET A 687 17.65 -26.67 -3.03
C MET A 687 17.30 -27.02 -4.48
N VAL A 688 18.29 -27.39 -5.28
CA VAL A 688 18.12 -27.81 -6.67
C VAL A 688 18.84 -29.14 -6.91
N GLY A 689 18.27 -30.02 -7.73
CA GLY A 689 18.91 -31.26 -8.12
C GLY A 689 20.14 -31.04 -9.00
N SER A 690 21.08 -31.98 -8.97
CA SER A 690 22.22 -32.01 -9.89
C SER A 690 21.77 -32.18 -11.35
N ARG A 691 22.65 -31.87 -12.31
CA ARG A 691 22.42 -31.99 -13.75
C ARG A 691 22.43 -33.44 -14.29
N ASN A 692 22.17 -34.42 -13.44
CA ASN A 692 22.02 -35.83 -13.85
C ASN A 692 20.55 -36.18 -14.12
N PRO A 693 20.23 -37.17 -14.96
CA PRO A 693 18.84 -37.47 -15.34
C PRO A 693 17.90 -37.89 -14.19
N ALA A 694 18.42 -38.23 -13.01
CA ALA A 694 17.62 -38.61 -11.85
C ALA A 694 17.19 -37.41 -10.99
N THR A 695 17.85 -36.25 -11.12
CA THR A 695 17.55 -35.04 -10.32
C THR A 695 17.43 -33.74 -11.13
N ALA A 696 17.72 -33.76 -12.43
CA ALA A 696 17.65 -32.58 -13.29
C ALA A 696 16.24 -31.96 -13.29
N GLY A 697 16.16 -30.64 -13.08
CA GLY A 697 14.87 -29.92 -12.98
C GLY A 697 14.14 -30.07 -11.63
N ALA A 698 14.66 -30.85 -10.68
CA ALA A 698 14.18 -30.84 -9.30
C ALA A 698 14.58 -29.53 -8.62
N LEU A 699 13.62 -28.84 -7.99
CA LEU A 699 13.85 -27.60 -7.25
C LEU A 699 12.85 -27.51 -6.09
N GLU A 700 13.33 -27.13 -4.92
CA GLU A 700 12.58 -26.83 -3.71
C GLU A 700 12.87 -25.38 -3.27
N ILE A 701 11.83 -24.67 -2.83
CA ILE A 701 11.94 -23.32 -2.24
C ILE A 701 11.10 -23.27 -0.98
N GLY A 702 11.65 -22.75 0.11
CA GLY A 702 10.94 -22.56 1.38
C GLY A 702 11.21 -21.21 2.03
N LEU A 703 10.21 -20.70 2.75
CA LEU A 703 10.36 -19.60 3.71
C LEU A 703 10.91 -20.18 5.01
N ILE A 704 11.93 -19.54 5.59
CA ILE A 704 12.44 -19.88 6.93
C ILE A 704 11.59 -19.16 7.98
N ASP A 705 11.17 -19.89 9.01
CA ASP A 705 10.29 -19.39 10.08
C ASP A 705 10.88 -18.24 10.90
#